data_AF-A0A3M8DGY7-F1
#
_entry.id   AF-A0A3M8DGY7-F1
#
_cell.length_a   1.000
_cell.length_b   1.000
_cell.length_c   1.000
_cell.angle_alpha   90.00
_cell.angle_beta   90.00
_cell.angle_gamma   90.00
#
_symmetry.space_group_name_H-M   'P 1'
#
loop_
_entity.id
_entity.type
_entity.pdbx_description
1 polymer ?
#
loop_
_entity_poly.entity_id
_entity_poly.type
_entity_poly.pdbx_seq_one_letter_code
_entity_poly.pdbx_strand_id
1 'polypeptide(L)'
;MRTLWSIFRDFIPLIAAFFIPPQIVGLGIALLIVGWMLYSQAKTRSLKTLTIINAAYFVIATIVTLFDPNTDILTYGQVTTYVILAVTTTLSLFVGELFTIQYAKETTPKAVWTHPLFTSINRRLTVIWSVSFTLSALFACLTQFAILSSVTGTVLTHIWMIPGLIANSVLPPRMQRQFAERMKAMQPQELNWSPAISDAPPAEPYHYDVIVVGSGIGGLTAAVELAALGSKVLVLEQHYLFGGACSTYTRKGGFKFEAGVESISGLGEQGPVNHLLKRHGLENAITWLKNTYEYRDGKQTKIIPNDYWKWRDQLIAEFPHERDGIEAMFTEIKACYDGMYSVFAPDRLCPRKPESMEEMTRFAEMYPEFLRWSASTWKDFLDGFVREPALRAQMSMLTGYVGDAGEETPAGTMIALMGYFLIGGFRPQGGGGELAMKLVEKLREYGGEALLSQLVQSIIVSDNQVQGVVTKKAVYYAPVVISNVDPRVTYEKLVGLDKLPLAYQEKVRRLEPSTSLLIWTAAIDCEFATNHLIHYSLPKPIHLASIDQRIEGIGIHSASALDSTLAPNGKATLHINMQTKAEASRFQAMTDVEYAAVKAEVDRVCLELLREIDPQAAESILFTEIATPRTVAHYMRTHEGSVYNSKRLEGEASPFPTFKAPIEGLYLVGAGVGYGPGIEAVVISGGDVASQLGAFFAERKRIQTA
;
A
#
# COMPACT_ATOMS: atom_id res chain seq x y z
N MET A 1 13.47 17.69 -23.25
CA MET A 1 14.55 18.63 -23.64
C MET A 1 15.91 18.31 -23.02
N ARG A 2 16.00 18.05 -21.69
CA ARG A 2 17.29 17.72 -21.04
C ARG A 2 18.00 16.49 -21.63
N THR A 3 17.29 15.41 -21.93
CA THR A 3 17.86 14.20 -22.56
C THR A 3 18.44 14.48 -23.95
N LEU A 4 17.75 15.30 -24.74
CA LEU A 4 18.23 15.73 -26.06
C LEU A 4 19.51 16.55 -25.94
N TRP A 5 19.57 17.49 -24.99
CA TRP A 5 20.78 18.29 -24.73
C TRP A 5 21.97 17.41 -24.32
N SER A 6 21.74 16.38 -23.50
CA SER A 6 22.78 15.41 -23.12
C SER A 6 23.31 14.63 -24.32
N ILE A 7 22.43 14.22 -25.24
CA ILE A 7 22.83 13.60 -26.51
C ILE A 7 23.66 14.59 -27.34
N PHE A 8 23.16 15.82 -27.55
CA PHE A 8 23.85 16.86 -28.34
C PHE A 8 25.24 17.19 -27.79
N ARG A 9 25.41 17.25 -26.46
CA ARG A 9 26.71 17.50 -25.83
C ARG A 9 27.76 16.48 -26.25
N ASP A 10 27.37 15.23 -26.42
CA ASP A 10 28.30 14.15 -26.79
C ASP A 10 28.70 14.17 -28.28
N PHE A 11 28.06 15.02 -29.09
CA PHE A 11 28.46 15.33 -30.48
C PHE A 11 29.40 16.53 -30.61
N ILE A 12 29.62 17.32 -29.54
CA ILE A 12 30.50 18.51 -29.59
C ILE A 12 31.94 18.19 -30.06
N PRO A 13 32.58 17.08 -29.62
CA PRO A 13 33.92 16.73 -30.12
C PRO A 13 33.98 16.53 -31.64
N LEU A 14 32.93 15.93 -32.22
CA LEU A 14 32.81 15.75 -33.66
C LEU A 14 32.70 17.10 -34.37
N ILE A 15 31.89 18.02 -33.84
CA ILE A 15 31.78 19.38 -34.39
C ILE A 15 33.15 20.09 -34.32
N ALA A 16 33.86 20.00 -33.20
CA ALA A 16 35.19 20.63 -33.07
C ALA A 16 36.21 20.06 -34.07
N ALA A 17 36.22 18.74 -34.28
CA ALA A 17 37.12 18.09 -35.22
C ALA A 17 36.87 18.50 -36.68
N PHE A 18 35.60 18.64 -37.09
CA PHE A 18 35.26 18.95 -38.49
C PHE A 18 35.36 20.43 -38.85
N PHE A 19 35.17 21.34 -37.89
CA PHE A 19 35.00 22.76 -38.19
C PHE A 19 36.17 23.67 -37.76
N ILE A 20 37.22 23.14 -37.12
CA ILE A 20 38.37 23.93 -36.66
C ILE A 20 39.64 23.61 -37.49
N PRO A 21 40.05 24.49 -38.42
CA PRO A 21 41.31 24.35 -39.14
C PRO A 21 42.51 24.95 -38.37
N PRO A 22 43.75 24.46 -38.60
CA PRO A 22 44.10 23.28 -39.39
C PRO A 22 43.65 22.00 -38.68
N GLN A 23 43.39 20.92 -39.43
CA GLN A 23 42.75 19.69 -38.96
C GLN A 23 43.38 19.09 -37.68
N ILE A 24 44.70 19.19 -37.55
CA ILE A 24 45.44 18.73 -36.37
C ILE A 24 45.07 19.49 -35.08
N VAL A 25 44.73 20.77 -35.20
CA VAL A 25 44.23 21.60 -34.10
C VAL A 25 42.80 21.20 -33.73
N GLY A 26 41.94 20.97 -34.74
CA GLY A 26 40.59 20.45 -34.52
C GLY A 26 40.57 19.08 -33.82
N LEU A 27 41.43 18.15 -34.26
CA LEU A 27 41.61 16.83 -33.62
C LEU A 27 42.14 16.95 -32.19
N GLY A 28 43.13 17.82 -31.95
CA GLY A 28 43.66 18.10 -30.62
C GLY A 28 42.60 18.66 -29.66
N ILE A 29 41.77 19.60 -30.12
CA ILE A 29 40.66 20.16 -29.35
C ILE A 29 39.60 19.08 -29.09
N ALA A 30 39.25 18.26 -30.08
CA ALA A 30 38.30 17.16 -29.92
C ALA A 30 38.78 16.14 -28.88
N LEU A 31 40.08 15.78 -28.89
CA LEU A 31 40.70 14.92 -27.88
C LEU A 31 40.64 15.53 -26.47
N LEU A 32 40.89 16.83 -26.33
CA LEU A 32 40.79 17.52 -25.05
C LEU A 32 39.34 17.51 -24.51
N ILE A 33 38.36 17.78 -25.38
CA ILE A 33 36.94 17.75 -25.01
C ILE A 33 36.54 16.32 -24.60
N VAL A 34 36.91 15.31 -25.37
CA VAL A 34 36.59 13.90 -25.04
C VAL A 34 37.30 13.45 -23.77
N GLY A 35 38.57 13.82 -23.57
CA GLY A 35 39.31 13.53 -22.33
C GLY A 35 38.63 14.13 -21.11
N TRP A 36 38.16 15.38 -21.20
CA TRP A 36 37.38 16.02 -20.16
C TRP A 36 36.03 15.31 -19.92
N MET A 37 35.32 14.93 -20.99
CA MET A 37 34.06 14.19 -20.89
C MET A 37 34.25 12.81 -20.23
N LEU A 38 35.28 12.06 -20.62
CA LEU A 38 35.63 10.78 -20.01
C LEU A 38 35.95 10.94 -18.52
N TYR A 39 36.75 11.94 -18.16
CA TYR A 39 37.07 12.23 -16.76
C TYR A 39 35.80 12.56 -15.95
N SER A 40 34.95 13.44 -16.49
CA SER A 40 33.69 13.84 -15.85
C SER A 40 32.72 12.66 -15.67
N GLN A 41 32.56 11.84 -16.72
CA GLN A 41 31.69 10.67 -16.70
C GLN A 41 32.24 9.54 -15.82
N ALA A 42 33.55 9.33 -15.78
CA ALA A 42 34.18 8.36 -14.89
C ALA A 42 34.00 8.73 -13.42
N LYS A 43 34.16 10.03 -13.06
CA LYS A 43 33.93 10.53 -11.70
C LYS A 43 32.50 10.28 -11.21
N THR A 44 31.54 10.29 -12.13
CA THR A 44 30.12 10.08 -11.84
C THR A 44 29.65 8.64 -12.09
N ARG A 45 30.57 7.71 -12.43
CA ARG A 45 30.27 6.32 -12.82
C ARG A 45 29.19 6.23 -13.92
N SER A 46 29.20 7.16 -14.86
CA SER A 46 28.21 7.33 -15.93
C SER A 46 28.87 7.31 -17.32
N LEU A 47 29.87 6.47 -17.51
CA LEU A 47 30.59 6.33 -18.79
C LEU A 47 29.61 5.94 -19.90
N LYS A 48 29.55 6.78 -20.93
CA LYS A 48 28.68 6.56 -22.08
C LYS A 48 29.43 5.89 -23.21
N THR A 49 28.75 4.99 -23.91
CA THR A 49 29.31 4.27 -25.05
C THR A 49 29.80 5.24 -26.13
N LEU A 50 29.05 6.31 -26.42
CA LEU A 50 29.41 7.31 -27.43
C LEU A 50 30.72 8.04 -27.08
N THR A 51 30.94 8.38 -25.81
CA THR A 51 32.17 9.04 -25.36
C THR A 51 33.40 8.15 -25.55
N ILE A 52 33.28 6.85 -25.22
CA ILE A 52 34.37 5.87 -25.38
C ILE A 52 34.72 5.69 -26.86
N ILE A 53 33.69 5.59 -27.70
CA ILE A 53 33.85 5.45 -29.14
C ILE A 53 34.51 6.69 -29.74
N ASN A 54 34.03 7.89 -29.38
CA ASN A 54 34.65 9.14 -29.83
C ASN A 54 36.11 9.22 -29.39
N ALA A 55 36.44 8.78 -28.17
CA ALA A 55 37.81 8.74 -27.68
C ALA A 55 38.69 7.83 -28.55
N ALA A 56 38.23 6.61 -28.81
CA ALA A 56 38.95 5.67 -29.67
C ALA A 56 39.13 6.25 -31.08
N TYR A 57 38.07 6.80 -31.67
CA TYR A 57 38.12 7.42 -33.00
C TYR A 57 39.15 8.56 -33.06
N PHE A 58 39.09 9.54 -32.15
CA PHE A 58 39.99 10.68 -32.20
C PHE A 58 41.44 10.35 -31.83
N VAL A 59 41.67 9.35 -30.97
CA VAL A 59 43.03 8.83 -30.70
C VAL A 59 43.61 8.21 -31.96
N ILE A 60 42.87 7.32 -32.62
CA ILE A 60 43.30 6.68 -33.87
C ILE A 60 43.51 7.74 -34.96
N ALA A 61 42.55 8.66 -35.12
CA ALA A 61 42.65 9.73 -36.12
C ALA A 61 43.89 10.60 -35.91
N THR A 62 44.17 10.98 -34.66
CA THR A 62 45.35 11.78 -34.33
C THR A 62 46.65 11.02 -34.57
N ILE A 63 46.71 9.74 -34.20
CA ILE A 63 47.88 8.89 -34.47
C ILE A 63 48.15 8.83 -35.98
N VAL A 64 47.13 8.52 -36.79
CA VAL A 64 47.28 8.42 -38.25
C VAL A 64 47.73 9.75 -38.84
N THR A 65 47.12 10.87 -38.46
CA THR A 65 47.50 12.21 -38.94
C THR A 65 48.92 12.62 -38.51
N LEU A 66 49.44 12.13 -37.38
CA LEU A 66 50.82 12.38 -36.96
C LEU A 66 51.85 11.58 -37.78
N PHE A 67 51.52 10.35 -38.17
CA PHE A 67 52.41 9.49 -38.95
C PHE A 67 52.35 9.78 -40.46
N ASP A 68 51.20 10.24 -40.95
CA ASP A 68 51.02 10.69 -42.32
C ASP A 68 50.19 11.99 -42.36
N PRO A 69 50.86 13.16 -42.27
CA PRO A 69 50.21 14.46 -42.29
C PRO A 69 49.45 14.77 -43.59
N ASN A 70 49.70 14.02 -44.66
CA ASN A 70 49.00 14.18 -45.94
C ASN A 70 47.73 13.33 -46.02
N THR A 71 47.50 12.40 -45.07
CA THR A 71 46.28 11.62 -44.98
C THR A 71 45.16 12.45 -44.37
N ASP A 72 44.17 12.81 -45.19
CA ASP A 72 42.98 13.52 -44.75
C ASP A 72 41.96 12.53 -44.15
N ILE A 73 42.21 12.11 -42.90
CA ILE A 73 41.34 11.17 -42.19
C ILE A 73 39.95 11.76 -41.90
N LEU A 74 39.84 13.09 -41.89
CA LEU A 74 38.58 13.81 -41.69
C LEU A 74 37.74 13.90 -42.97
N THR A 75 38.34 13.76 -44.16
CA THR A 75 37.60 13.63 -45.43
C THR A 75 36.59 12.48 -45.39
N TYR A 76 36.94 11.36 -44.75
CA TYR A 76 36.02 10.23 -44.54
C TYR A 76 35.30 10.28 -43.19
N GLY A 77 35.54 11.31 -42.37
CA GLY A 77 35.12 11.33 -40.99
C GLY A 77 33.59 11.31 -40.82
N GLN A 78 32.82 11.91 -41.73
CA GLN A 78 31.36 11.81 -41.70
C GLN A 78 30.87 10.38 -41.92
N VAL A 79 31.43 9.68 -42.92
CA VAL A 79 31.12 8.27 -43.20
C VAL A 79 31.46 7.42 -41.98
N THR A 80 32.69 7.54 -41.48
CA THR A 80 33.17 6.75 -40.34
C THR A 80 32.33 6.99 -39.09
N THR A 81 31.96 8.25 -38.81
CA THR A 81 31.11 8.60 -37.65
C THR A 81 29.74 7.95 -37.73
N TYR A 82 29.03 8.08 -38.85
CA TYR A 82 27.69 7.51 -38.98
C TYR A 82 27.71 5.98 -39.04
N VAL A 83 28.73 5.36 -39.66
CA VAL A 83 28.90 3.90 -39.64
C VAL A 83 29.10 3.40 -38.21
N ILE A 84 29.98 4.06 -37.46
CA ILE A 84 30.22 3.73 -36.06
C ILE A 84 28.93 3.88 -35.23
N LEU A 85 28.18 4.97 -35.40
CA LEU A 85 26.90 5.17 -34.72
C LEU A 85 25.86 4.12 -35.10
N ALA A 86 25.76 3.78 -36.38
CA ALA A 86 24.86 2.75 -36.89
C ALA A 86 25.18 1.38 -36.31
N VAL A 87 26.45 0.96 -36.37
CA VAL A 87 26.91 -0.31 -35.78
C VAL A 87 26.66 -0.34 -34.28
N THR A 88 27.04 0.72 -33.56
CA THR A 88 26.89 0.80 -32.10
C THR A 88 25.44 0.71 -31.66
N THR A 89 24.57 1.52 -32.25
CA THR A 89 23.14 1.53 -31.91
C THR A 89 22.47 0.20 -32.27
N THR A 90 22.88 -0.42 -33.37
CA THR A 90 22.36 -1.72 -33.80
C THR A 90 22.81 -2.83 -32.84
N LEU A 91 24.10 -2.91 -32.50
CA LEU A 91 24.61 -3.87 -31.52
C LEU A 91 23.95 -3.70 -30.14
N SER A 92 23.67 -2.46 -29.73
CA SER A 92 23.00 -2.16 -28.47
C SER A 92 21.59 -2.79 -28.35
N LEU A 93 20.91 -3.05 -29.47
CA LEU A 93 19.61 -3.74 -29.48
C LEU A 93 19.71 -5.23 -29.14
N PHE A 94 20.86 -5.84 -29.43
CA PHE A 94 21.12 -7.28 -29.21
C PHE A 94 21.75 -7.56 -27.85
N VAL A 95 22.61 -6.65 -27.36
CA VAL A 95 23.30 -6.80 -26.06
C VAL A 95 22.38 -6.51 -24.86
N GLY A 96 21.22 -5.88 -25.08
CA GLY A 96 20.26 -5.53 -24.03
C GLY A 96 20.53 -4.18 -23.34
N GLU A 97 21.73 -3.62 -23.51
CA GLU A 97 22.09 -2.26 -23.11
C GLU A 97 21.75 -1.24 -24.20
N LEU A 98 20.46 -0.87 -24.30
CA LEU A 98 19.94 0.03 -25.33
C LEU A 98 20.66 1.39 -25.35
N PHE A 99 21.14 1.85 -26.51
CA PHE A 99 21.85 3.15 -26.65
C PHE A 99 21.16 4.32 -25.95
N THR A 100 19.84 4.44 -26.08
CA THR A 100 19.08 5.56 -25.50
C THR A 100 18.94 5.49 -23.98
N ILE A 101 19.12 4.32 -23.37
CA ILE A 101 18.91 4.13 -21.92
C ILE A 101 19.94 4.92 -21.11
N GLN A 102 21.18 5.03 -21.58
CA GLN A 102 22.25 5.74 -20.88
C GLN A 102 21.91 7.23 -20.71
N TYR A 103 21.23 7.82 -21.70
CA TYR A 103 20.77 9.20 -21.66
C TYR A 103 19.47 9.36 -20.88
N ALA A 104 18.52 8.43 -21.04
CA ALA A 104 17.26 8.48 -20.32
C ALA A 104 17.46 8.36 -18.80
N LYS A 105 18.44 7.56 -18.35
CA LYS A 105 18.82 7.37 -16.94
C LYS A 105 19.31 8.66 -16.26
N GLU A 106 19.86 9.63 -17.00
CA GLU A 106 20.27 10.93 -16.42
C GLU A 106 19.09 11.81 -16.04
N THR A 107 17.93 11.58 -16.65
CA THR A 107 16.72 12.40 -16.50
C THR A 107 15.55 11.64 -15.88
N THR A 108 15.76 10.38 -15.47
CA THR A 108 14.72 9.52 -14.94
C THR A 108 15.20 8.88 -13.64
N PRO A 109 14.41 8.89 -12.55
CA PRO A 109 14.76 8.24 -11.29
C PRO A 109 15.07 6.75 -11.44
N LYS A 110 16.04 6.26 -10.63
CA LYS A 110 16.46 4.84 -10.62
C LYS A 110 15.31 3.86 -10.45
N ALA A 111 14.32 4.20 -9.63
CA ALA A 111 13.14 3.38 -9.37
C ALA A 111 12.33 3.03 -10.63
N VAL A 112 12.44 3.85 -11.69
CA VAL A 112 11.68 3.66 -12.94
C VAL A 112 12.49 2.87 -13.98
N TRP A 113 13.79 2.65 -13.77
CA TRP A 113 14.69 2.07 -14.78
C TRP A 113 14.34 0.63 -15.17
N THR A 114 13.76 -0.12 -14.23
CA THR A 114 13.33 -1.51 -14.43
C THR A 114 11.89 -1.61 -14.93
N HIS A 115 11.15 -0.49 -15.00
CA HIS A 115 9.74 -0.51 -15.36
C HIS A 115 9.56 -0.92 -16.85
N PRO A 116 8.63 -1.85 -17.18
CA PRO A 116 8.44 -2.33 -18.56
C PRO A 116 8.16 -1.23 -19.59
N LEU A 117 7.46 -0.17 -19.18
CA LEU A 117 7.22 0.98 -20.06
C LEU A 117 8.50 1.75 -20.38
N PHE A 118 9.39 1.94 -19.39
CA PHE A 118 10.64 2.66 -19.57
C PHE A 118 11.56 1.92 -20.54
N THR A 119 11.69 0.59 -20.38
CA THR A 119 12.47 -0.25 -21.29
C THR A 119 11.87 -0.30 -22.70
N SER A 120 10.54 -0.35 -22.82
CA SER A 120 9.83 -0.34 -24.11
C SER A 120 10.02 0.98 -24.89
N ILE A 121 9.91 2.13 -24.21
CA ILE A 121 10.15 3.44 -24.81
C ILE A 121 11.58 3.53 -25.34
N ASN A 122 12.57 3.21 -24.50
CA ASN A 122 13.98 3.27 -24.89
C ASN A 122 14.29 2.28 -26.03
N ARG A 123 13.68 1.09 -26.06
CA ARG A 123 13.89 0.13 -27.15
C ARG A 123 13.44 0.71 -28.48
N ARG A 124 12.24 1.31 -28.54
CA ARG A 124 11.72 1.94 -29.76
C ARG A 124 12.55 3.15 -30.19
N LEU A 125 12.99 3.99 -29.25
CA LEU A 125 13.86 5.12 -29.56
C LEU A 125 15.20 4.63 -30.13
N THR A 126 15.82 3.60 -29.53
CA THR A 126 17.07 3.02 -30.04
C THR A 126 16.91 2.45 -31.45
N VAL A 127 15.78 1.80 -31.77
CA VAL A 127 15.50 1.32 -33.14
C VAL A 127 15.43 2.49 -34.12
N ILE A 128 14.73 3.57 -33.77
CA ILE A 128 14.61 4.75 -34.64
C ILE A 128 15.99 5.38 -34.87
N TRP A 129 16.81 5.50 -33.83
CA TRP A 129 18.19 6.01 -33.95
C TRP A 129 19.08 5.09 -34.79
N SER A 130 18.98 3.77 -34.62
CA SER A 130 19.71 2.78 -35.43
C SER A 130 19.38 2.88 -36.92
N VAL A 131 18.09 2.98 -37.27
CA VAL A 131 17.67 3.20 -38.67
C VAL A 131 18.17 4.55 -39.17
N SER A 132 18.04 5.60 -38.37
CA SER A 132 18.45 6.96 -38.75
C SER A 132 19.95 7.04 -39.04
N PHE A 133 20.78 6.48 -38.16
CA PHE A 133 22.24 6.45 -38.35
C PHE A 133 22.66 5.55 -39.51
N THR A 134 21.97 4.42 -39.73
CA THR A 134 22.24 3.55 -40.89
C THR A 134 21.97 4.27 -42.21
N LEU A 135 20.86 5.02 -42.29
CA LEU A 135 20.55 5.82 -43.47
C LEU A 135 21.55 6.96 -43.65
N SER A 136 21.89 7.69 -42.58
CA SER A 136 22.94 8.72 -42.62
C SER A 136 24.28 8.14 -43.09
N ALA A 137 24.66 6.95 -42.63
CA ALA A 137 25.88 6.26 -43.06
C ALA A 137 25.85 5.92 -44.56
N LEU A 138 24.73 5.37 -45.04
CA LEU A 138 24.54 5.04 -46.45
C LEU A 138 24.68 6.29 -47.34
N PHE A 139 23.98 7.37 -47.02
CA PHE A 139 24.03 8.59 -47.82
C PHE A 139 25.38 9.30 -47.72
N ALA A 140 26.05 9.24 -46.57
CA ALA A 140 27.43 9.72 -46.46
C ALA A 140 28.37 8.94 -47.40
N CYS A 141 28.26 7.60 -47.45
CA CYS A 141 29.02 6.77 -48.38
C CYS A 141 28.74 7.16 -49.84
N LEU A 142 27.47 7.26 -50.23
CA LEU A 142 27.08 7.60 -51.61
C LEU A 142 27.59 8.99 -52.04
N THR A 143 27.65 9.94 -51.11
CA THR A 143 28.23 11.27 -51.34
C THR A 143 29.73 11.17 -51.55
N GLN A 144 30.41 10.41 -50.70
CA GLN A 144 31.87 10.26 -50.75
C GLN A 144 32.34 9.54 -52.03
N PHE A 145 31.57 8.57 -52.52
CA PHE A 145 31.85 7.88 -53.80
C PHE A 145 31.38 8.68 -55.03
N ALA A 146 31.01 9.95 -54.86
CA ALA A 146 30.50 10.84 -55.92
C ALA A 146 29.28 10.29 -56.69
N ILE A 147 28.52 9.38 -56.09
CA ILE A 147 27.26 8.86 -56.64
C ILE A 147 26.15 9.93 -56.49
N LEU A 148 26.23 10.73 -55.42
CA LEU A 148 25.37 11.88 -55.18
C LEU A 148 26.17 13.18 -55.30
N SER A 149 25.50 14.25 -55.73
CA SER A 149 26.08 15.59 -55.67
C SER A 149 26.40 15.97 -54.22
N SER A 150 27.44 16.77 -54.00
CA SER A 150 27.83 17.22 -52.65
C SER A 150 26.65 17.85 -51.90
N VAL A 151 25.86 18.70 -52.55
CA VAL A 151 24.70 19.36 -51.93
C VAL A 151 23.61 18.35 -51.56
N THR A 152 23.20 17.50 -52.52
CA THR A 152 22.13 16.51 -52.29
C THR A 152 22.55 15.48 -51.24
N GLY A 153 23.80 15.04 -51.32
CA GLY A 153 24.39 14.07 -50.41
C GLY A 153 24.50 14.57 -48.98
N THR A 154 24.96 15.81 -48.77
CA THR A 154 25.01 16.41 -47.43
C THR A 154 23.63 16.57 -46.82
N VAL A 155 22.62 17.00 -47.59
CA VAL A 155 21.24 17.12 -47.10
C VAL A 155 20.68 15.77 -46.70
N LEU A 156 20.80 14.75 -47.57
CA LEU A 156 20.29 13.41 -47.30
C LEU A 156 21.02 12.72 -46.16
N THR A 157 22.29 13.04 -45.92
CA THR A 157 23.04 12.50 -44.78
C THR A 157 22.46 12.99 -43.44
N HIS A 158 22.02 14.25 -43.35
CA HIS A 158 21.62 14.86 -42.07
C HIS A 158 20.11 14.82 -41.81
N ILE A 159 19.27 14.77 -42.86
CA ILE A 159 17.81 14.82 -42.71
C ILE A 159 17.26 13.69 -41.84
N TRP A 160 17.93 12.54 -41.80
CA TRP A 160 17.53 11.37 -41.01
C TRP A 160 17.66 11.58 -39.50
N MET A 161 18.33 12.64 -39.03
CA MET A 161 18.33 13.01 -37.61
C MET A 161 16.98 13.55 -37.14
N ILE A 162 16.17 14.12 -38.05
CA ILE A 162 14.87 14.72 -37.74
C ILE A 162 13.91 13.66 -37.14
N PRO A 163 13.70 12.48 -37.75
CA PRO A 163 12.91 11.40 -37.14
C PRO A 163 13.34 11.04 -35.70
N GLY A 164 14.64 10.92 -35.44
CA GLY A 164 15.17 10.62 -34.10
C GLY A 164 14.85 11.71 -33.08
N LEU A 165 14.99 12.98 -33.47
CA LEU A 165 14.67 14.14 -32.64
C LEU A 165 13.16 14.26 -32.35
N ILE A 166 12.32 14.07 -33.37
CA ILE A 166 10.86 14.06 -33.22
C ILE A 166 10.44 12.90 -32.32
N ALA A 167 10.95 11.69 -32.55
CA ALA A 167 10.62 10.52 -31.75
C ALA A 167 10.97 10.70 -30.26
N ASN A 168 12.13 11.29 -29.95
CA ASN A 168 12.55 11.60 -28.58
C ASN A 168 11.62 12.59 -27.85
N SER A 169 10.89 13.44 -28.58
CA SER A 169 9.95 14.40 -27.99
C SER A 169 8.50 13.90 -27.92
N VAL A 170 8.09 13.07 -28.88
CA VAL A 170 6.68 12.64 -29.01
C VAL A 170 6.41 11.26 -28.42
N LEU A 171 7.34 10.31 -28.58
CA LEU A 171 7.11 8.90 -28.27
C LEU A 171 6.93 8.63 -26.77
N PRO A 172 7.77 9.20 -25.87
CA PRO A 172 7.58 9.00 -24.43
C PRO A 172 6.20 9.45 -23.91
N PRO A 173 5.76 10.71 -24.05
CA PRO A 173 4.48 11.14 -23.49
C PRO A 173 3.28 10.38 -24.08
N ARG A 174 3.33 10.02 -25.37
CA ARG A 174 2.25 9.25 -26.02
C ARG A 174 2.15 7.83 -25.47
N MET A 175 3.27 7.12 -25.33
CA MET A 175 3.29 5.75 -24.79
C MET A 175 2.94 5.72 -23.31
N GLN A 176 3.32 6.77 -22.57
CA GLN A 176 2.96 6.92 -21.16
C GLN A 176 1.45 7.06 -20.96
N ARG A 177 0.76 7.87 -21.78
CA ARG A 177 -0.71 7.97 -21.76
C ARG A 177 -1.38 6.65 -22.10
N GLN A 178 -0.95 5.98 -23.17
CA GLN A 178 -1.50 4.68 -23.55
C GLN A 178 -1.31 3.60 -22.48
N PHE A 179 -0.16 3.62 -21.78
CA PHE A 179 0.08 2.71 -20.68
C PHE A 179 -0.83 2.99 -19.49
N ALA A 180 -1.02 4.26 -19.13
CA ALA A 180 -1.94 4.64 -18.07
C ALA A 180 -3.38 4.21 -18.38
N GLU A 181 -3.84 4.43 -19.62
CA GLU A 181 -5.15 3.94 -20.09
C GLU A 181 -5.26 2.42 -20.01
N ARG A 182 -4.20 1.69 -20.41
CA ARG A 182 -4.15 0.23 -20.29
C ARG A 182 -4.18 -0.25 -18.85
N MET A 183 -3.45 0.41 -17.94
CA MET A 183 -3.47 0.07 -16.51
C MET A 183 -4.86 0.32 -15.90
N LYS A 184 -5.57 1.37 -16.36
CA LYS A 184 -7.00 1.58 -16.00
C LYS A 184 -7.90 0.46 -16.54
N ALA A 185 -7.57 -0.11 -17.70
CA ALA A 185 -8.31 -1.19 -18.36
C ALA A 185 -7.88 -2.62 -17.94
N MET A 186 -6.91 -2.79 -17.04
CA MET A 186 -6.45 -4.12 -16.56
C MET A 186 -7.40 -4.79 -15.56
N GLN A 187 -8.56 -4.20 -15.28
CA GLN A 187 -9.55 -4.91 -14.46
C GLN A 187 -9.94 -6.22 -15.16
N PRO A 188 -10.01 -7.34 -14.41
CA PRO A 188 -10.57 -8.58 -14.93
C PRO A 188 -11.90 -8.31 -15.63
N GLN A 189 -12.14 -8.97 -16.76
CA GLN A 189 -13.33 -8.70 -17.58
C GLN A 189 -14.62 -8.88 -16.77
N GLU A 190 -14.63 -9.82 -15.82
CA GLU A 190 -15.76 -10.05 -14.90
C GLU A 190 -16.06 -8.87 -13.96
N LEU A 191 -15.14 -7.92 -13.80
CA LEU A 191 -15.31 -6.70 -12.99
C LEU A 191 -15.58 -5.45 -13.84
N ASN A 192 -15.62 -5.59 -15.18
CA ASN A 192 -15.81 -4.48 -16.11
C ASN A 192 -17.30 -4.13 -16.28
N TRP A 193 -17.94 -3.79 -15.17
CA TRP A 193 -19.29 -3.24 -15.12
C TRP A 193 -19.25 -1.85 -14.47
N SER A 194 -20.20 -1.01 -14.84
CA SER A 194 -20.41 0.31 -14.21
C SER A 194 -21.64 0.25 -13.31
N PRO A 195 -21.66 0.96 -12.17
CA PRO A 195 -22.85 1.02 -11.35
C PRO A 195 -24.04 1.46 -12.21
N ALA A 196 -25.07 0.63 -12.23
CA ALA A 196 -26.29 0.86 -12.98
C ALA A 196 -27.44 1.05 -11.99
N ILE A 197 -28.23 2.10 -12.17
CA ILE A 197 -29.54 2.24 -11.55
C ILE A 197 -30.50 1.76 -12.62
N SER A 198 -31.28 0.73 -12.30
CA SER A 198 -32.36 0.31 -13.18
C SER A 198 -33.34 1.47 -13.36
N ASP A 199 -33.57 1.89 -14.60
CA ASP A 199 -34.68 2.78 -14.96
C ASP A 199 -36.04 2.06 -14.84
N ALA A 200 -36.03 0.73 -14.81
CA ALA A 200 -37.23 -0.06 -14.61
C ALA A 200 -37.65 0.03 -13.13
N PRO A 201 -38.91 0.41 -12.84
CA PRO A 201 -39.43 0.34 -11.48
C PRO A 201 -39.30 -1.12 -11.02
N PRO A 202 -38.68 -1.36 -9.86
CA PRO A 202 -38.58 -2.72 -9.33
C PRO A 202 -39.97 -3.30 -9.12
N ALA A 203 -40.06 -4.64 -9.14
CA ALA A 203 -41.31 -5.36 -8.89
C ALA A 203 -41.95 -4.97 -7.54
N GLU A 204 -41.13 -4.52 -6.59
CA GLU A 204 -41.47 -3.90 -5.29
C GLU A 204 -40.62 -2.64 -5.12
N PRO A 205 -41.14 -1.49 -4.67
CA PRO A 205 -40.43 -0.21 -4.68
C PRO A 205 -39.07 -0.28 -3.96
N TYR A 206 -37.99 0.11 -4.67
CA TYR A 206 -36.67 0.29 -4.08
C TYR A 206 -36.76 1.40 -3.04
N HIS A 207 -36.80 1.03 -1.77
CA HIS A 207 -36.82 2.01 -0.67
C HIS A 207 -35.44 2.63 -0.44
N TYR A 208 -34.37 1.96 -0.87
CA TYR A 208 -32.98 2.37 -0.70
C TYR A 208 -32.21 2.36 -2.02
N ASP A 209 -31.26 3.26 -2.14
CA ASP A 209 -30.29 3.28 -3.24
C ASP A 209 -29.12 2.35 -2.97
N VAL A 210 -28.73 2.22 -1.70
CA VAL A 210 -27.59 1.42 -1.24
C VAL A 210 -27.93 0.71 0.06
N ILE A 211 -27.66 -0.58 0.12
CA ILE A 211 -27.69 -1.36 1.36
C ILE A 211 -26.26 -1.74 1.76
N VAL A 212 -25.88 -1.47 2.99
CA VAL A 212 -24.59 -1.89 3.57
C VAL A 212 -24.84 -3.04 4.54
N VAL A 213 -24.16 -4.17 4.31
CA VAL A 213 -24.25 -5.35 5.16
C VAL A 213 -23.08 -5.37 6.13
N GLY A 214 -23.36 -5.13 7.41
CA GLY A 214 -22.38 -5.05 8.50
C GLY A 214 -21.92 -3.63 8.83
N SER A 215 -21.95 -3.28 10.12
CA SER A 215 -21.63 -1.94 10.62
C SER A 215 -20.19 -1.76 11.11
N GLY A 216 -19.24 -2.57 10.64
CA GLY A 216 -17.83 -2.27 10.83
C GLY A 216 -17.46 -0.93 10.18
N ILE A 217 -16.33 -0.35 10.60
CA ILE A 217 -15.94 1.03 10.22
C ILE A 217 -15.86 1.26 8.70
N GLY A 218 -15.42 0.28 7.91
CA GLY A 218 -15.40 0.43 6.44
C GLY A 218 -16.80 0.59 5.83
N GLY A 219 -17.77 -0.21 6.28
CA GLY A 219 -19.16 -0.10 5.87
C GLY A 219 -19.81 1.22 6.31
N LEU A 220 -19.57 1.64 7.56
CA LEU A 220 -20.07 2.92 8.08
C LEU A 220 -19.45 4.11 7.35
N THR A 221 -18.16 4.04 7.00
CA THR A 221 -17.49 5.08 6.20
C THR A 221 -18.17 5.22 4.84
N ALA A 222 -18.37 4.11 4.12
CA ALA A 222 -19.06 4.13 2.84
C ALA A 222 -20.51 4.65 2.97
N ALA A 223 -21.22 4.24 4.02
CA ALA A 223 -22.59 4.67 4.28
C ALA A 223 -22.71 6.18 4.50
N VAL A 224 -21.86 6.76 5.35
CA VAL A 224 -21.86 8.19 5.66
C VAL A 224 -21.48 9.02 4.44
N GLU A 225 -20.45 8.62 3.69
CA GLU A 225 -20.03 9.31 2.47
C GLU A 225 -21.13 9.32 1.40
N LEU A 226 -21.81 8.20 1.17
CA LEU A 226 -22.88 8.10 0.19
C LEU A 226 -24.16 8.83 0.63
N ALA A 227 -24.51 8.76 1.92
CA ALA A 227 -25.64 9.51 2.46
C ALA A 227 -25.40 11.04 2.38
N ALA A 228 -24.16 11.50 2.60
CA ALA A 228 -23.78 12.91 2.42
C ALA A 228 -23.97 13.41 0.97
N LEU A 229 -23.88 12.52 -0.03
CA LEU A 229 -24.17 12.83 -1.43
C LEU A 229 -25.70 12.82 -1.74
N GLY A 230 -26.52 12.38 -0.80
CA GLY A 230 -27.98 12.34 -0.89
C GLY A 230 -28.56 10.97 -1.26
N SER A 231 -27.75 9.90 -1.25
CA SER A 231 -28.25 8.54 -1.47
C SER A 231 -29.06 8.06 -0.26
N LYS A 232 -30.14 7.30 -0.51
CA LYS A 232 -30.88 6.60 0.55
C LYS A 232 -30.13 5.34 0.96
N VAL A 233 -29.46 5.40 2.10
CA VAL A 233 -28.60 4.31 2.60
C VAL A 233 -29.25 3.57 3.77
N LEU A 234 -29.21 2.25 3.75
CA LEU A 234 -29.58 1.37 4.87
C LEU A 234 -28.38 0.52 5.31
N VAL A 235 -28.00 0.62 6.58
CA VAL A 235 -27.01 -0.27 7.22
C VAL A 235 -27.73 -1.35 8.02
N LEU A 236 -27.41 -2.62 7.76
CA LEU A 236 -27.95 -3.78 8.48
C LEU A 236 -26.85 -4.43 9.31
N GLU A 237 -27.01 -4.42 10.63
CA GLU A 237 -26.08 -5.03 11.58
C GLU A 237 -26.72 -6.24 12.25
N GLN A 238 -26.02 -7.37 12.26
CA GLN A 238 -26.50 -8.60 12.89
C GLN A 238 -26.46 -8.55 14.42
N HIS A 239 -25.52 -7.80 14.99
CA HIS A 239 -25.28 -7.69 16.42
C HIS A 239 -26.29 -6.74 17.08
N TYR A 240 -26.31 -6.71 18.41
CA TYR A 240 -27.06 -5.72 19.19
C TYR A 240 -26.27 -4.41 19.44
N LEU A 241 -25.08 -4.29 18.86
CA LEU A 241 -24.19 -3.12 18.92
C LEU A 241 -23.67 -2.84 17.51
N PHE A 242 -23.39 -1.58 17.21
CA PHE A 242 -22.69 -1.20 15.98
C PHE A 242 -21.16 -1.31 16.16
N GLY A 243 -20.43 -1.35 15.04
CA GLY A 243 -18.98 -1.18 15.01
C GLY A 243 -18.15 -2.44 14.75
N GLY A 244 -18.75 -3.63 14.77
CA GLY A 244 -18.03 -4.90 14.59
C GLY A 244 -16.90 -5.06 15.62
N ALA A 245 -15.67 -5.25 15.17
CA ALA A 245 -14.48 -5.29 16.03
C ALA A 245 -14.24 -4.01 16.84
N CYS A 246 -14.77 -2.87 16.36
CA CYS A 246 -14.70 -1.57 17.01
C CYS A 246 -15.95 -1.31 17.88
N SER A 247 -16.44 -2.34 18.58
CA SER A 247 -17.57 -2.22 19.51
C SER A 247 -17.09 -2.30 20.95
N THR A 248 -17.87 -1.70 21.86
CA THR A 248 -17.63 -1.73 23.30
C THR A 248 -18.85 -2.31 23.99
N TYR A 249 -18.66 -3.36 24.80
CA TYR A 249 -19.75 -4.06 25.48
C TYR A 249 -19.64 -3.91 26.99
N THR A 250 -20.80 -3.86 27.67
CA THR A 250 -20.86 -3.73 29.13
C THR A 250 -21.13 -5.09 29.78
N ARG A 251 -20.48 -5.35 30.90
CA ARG A 251 -20.67 -6.52 31.76
C ARG A 251 -21.15 -6.13 33.15
N LYS A 252 -21.56 -7.14 33.93
CA LYS A 252 -22.09 -6.98 35.29
C LYS A 252 -21.13 -6.13 36.13
N GLY A 253 -21.68 -5.18 36.88
CA GLY A 253 -20.89 -4.26 37.72
C GLY A 253 -20.44 -2.99 37.00
N GLY A 254 -20.80 -2.79 35.72
CA GLY A 254 -20.51 -1.55 34.99
C GLY A 254 -19.16 -1.53 34.28
N PHE A 255 -18.49 -2.68 34.18
CA PHE A 255 -17.25 -2.83 33.42
C PHE A 255 -17.52 -2.83 31.92
N LYS A 256 -16.76 -2.04 31.17
CA LYS A 256 -16.85 -1.95 29.70
C LYS A 256 -15.57 -2.50 29.08
N PHE A 257 -15.73 -3.39 28.13
CA PHE A 257 -14.63 -4.04 27.41
C PHE A 257 -14.73 -3.74 25.93
N GLU A 258 -13.58 -3.59 25.28
CA GLU A 258 -13.48 -3.36 23.86
C GLU A 258 -13.41 -4.71 23.13
N ALA A 259 -14.12 -4.86 22.01
CA ALA A 259 -14.22 -6.14 21.32
C ALA A 259 -12.93 -6.55 20.59
N GLY A 260 -12.09 -5.59 20.21
CA GLY A 260 -10.81 -5.89 19.54
C GLY A 260 -9.92 -4.70 19.20
N VAL A 261 -10.46 -3.49 19.07
CA VAL A 261 -9.65 -2.29 18.75
C VAL A 261 -9.02 -1.71 20.02
N GLU A 262 -7.69 -1.77 20.11
CA GLU A 262 -6.92 -1.22 21.25
C GLU A 262 -6.36 0.19 20.98
N SER A 263 -6.17 0.50 19.70
CA SER A 263 -5.50 1.71 19.21
C SER A 263 -5.93 2.01 17.79
N ILE A 264 -6.05 3.30 17.46
CA ILE A 264 -6.46 3.83 16.16
C ILE A 264 -5.38 4.80 15.66
N SER A 265 -4.86 4.53 14.46
CA SER A 265 -3.97 5.42 13.69
C SER A 265 -4.76 6.29 12.70
N GLY A 266 -4.06 7.14 11.94
CA GLY A 266 -4.68 7.94 10.88
C GLY A 266 -5.32 9.26 11.32
N LEU A 267 -5.04 9.70 12.55
CA LEU A 267 -5.46 11.02 13.06
C LEU A 267 -4.48 12.16 12.74
N GLY A 268 -3.41 11.87 12.00
CA GLY A 268 -2.47 12.89 11.52
C GLY A 268 -3.11 13.87 10.55
N GLU A 269 -2.42 14.96 10.21
CA GLU A 269 -2.96 16.00 9.33
C GLU A 269 -3.42 15.46 7.97
N GLN A 270 -2.66 14.54 7.38
CA GLN A 270 -2.96 13.86 6.11
C GLN A 270 -3.63 12.49 6.30
N GLY A 271 -3.99 12.14 7.55
CA GLY A 271 -4.54 10.84 7.87
C GLY A 271 -6.01 10.70 7.42
N PRO A 272 -6.40 9.61 6.75
CA PRO A 272 -7.75 9.43 6.24
C PRO A 272 -8.81 9.36 7.34
N VAL A 273 -8.48 8.90 8.56
CA VAL A 273 -9.41 8.96 9.70
C VAL A 273 -9.66 10.42 10.09
N ASN A 274 -8.63 11.25 10.18
CA ASN A 274 -8.78 12.69 10.44
C ASN A 274 -9.60 13.39 9.34
N HIS A 275 -9.33 13.07 8.07
CA HIS A 275 -10.08 13.62 6.94
C HIS A 275 -11.56 13.24 7.01
N LEU A 276 -11.88 11.98 7.35
CA LEU A 276 -13.26 11.52 7.53
C LEU A 276 -13.97 12.33 8.61
N LEU A 277 -13.33 12.50 9.77
CA LEU A 277 -13.90 13.23 10.89
C LEU A 277 -14.15 14.70 10.52
N LYS A 278 -13.14 15.40 10.00
CA LYS A 278 -13.24 16.80 9.59
C LYS A 278 -14.31 17.03 8.52
N ARG A 279 -14.36 16.16 7.51
CA ARG A 279 -15.31 16.25 6.40
C ARG A 279 -16.76 16.20 6.88
N HIS A 280 -17.04 15.49 7.96
CA HIS A 280 -18.37 15.34 8.51
C HIS A 280 -18.62 16.11 9.80
N GLY A 281 -17.70 16.99 10.22
CA GLY A 281 -17.83 17.81 11.42
C GLY A 281 -17.80 17.00 12.72
N LEU A 282 -17.04 15.90 12.74
CA LEU A 282 -16.93 14.98 13.88
C LEU A 282 -15.61 15.14 14.65
N GLU A 283 -14.73 16.05 14.24
CA GLU A 283 -13.39 16.23 14.82
C GLU A 283 -13.42 16.58 16.32
N ASN A 284 -14.47 17.27 16.77
CA ASN A 284 -14.68 17.62 18.18
C ASN A 284 -15.75 16.75 18.85
N ALA A 285 -16.34 15.79 18.13
CA ALA A 285 -17.41 14.94 18.64
C ALA A 285 -16.88 13.73 19.44
N ILE A 286 -15.58 13.46 19.34
CA ILE A 286 -14.88 12.36 20.03
C ILE A 286 -13.70 12.95 20.81
N THR A 287 -13.63 12.65 22.10
CA THR A 287 -12.43 12.91 22.90
C THR A 287 -11.41 11.80 22.65
N TRP A 288 -10.26 12.15 22.07
CA TRP A 288 -9.19 11.19 21.77
C TRP A 288 -8.16 11.15 22.89
N LEU A 289 -7.91 9.95 23.43
CA LEU A 289 -6.87 9.69 24.42
C LEU A 289 -5.67 9.07 23.70
N LYS A 290 -4.49 9.67 23.85
CA LYS A 290 -3.26 9.17 23.21
C LYS A 290 -2.72 7.97 24.01
N ASN A 291 -2.57 6.84 23.32
CA ASN A 291 -1.97 5.64 23.87
C ASN A 291 -0.48 5.85 24.19
N THR A 292 0.01 5.06 25.12
CA THR A 292 1.42 4.92 25.48
C THR A 292 1.80 3.45 25.32
N TYR A 293 3.06 3.18 25.03
CA TYR A 293 3.53 1.83 24.70
C TYR A 293 4.66 1.40 25.61
N GLU A 294 4.65 0.13 25.96
CA GLU A 294 5.71 -0.52 26.73
C GLU A 294 6.13 -1.79 25.99
N TYR A 295 7.43 -1.96 25.78
CA TYR A 295 8.01 -3.16 25.20
C TYR A 295 8.71 -3.94 26.31
N ARG A 296 8.34 -5.22 26.44
CA ARG A 296 8.99 -6.17 27.35
C ARG A 296 9.68 -7.26 26.56
N ASP A 297 10.93 -7.52 26.89
CA ASP A 297 11.72 -8.63 26.37
C ASP A 297 12.30 -9.42 27.55
N GLY A 298 11.66 -10.56 27.85
CA GLY A 298 11.96 -11.30 29.06
C GLY A 298 11.70 -10.49 30.33
N LYS A 299 12.78 -10.17 31.07
CA LYS A 299 12.71 -9.33 32.28
C LYS A 299 12.97 -7.85 32.01
N GLN A 300 13.40 -7.49 30.80
CA GLN A 300 13.67 -6.10 30.44
C GLN A 300 12.35 -5.41 30.12
N THR A 301 12.15 -4.24 30.71
CA THR A 301 10.95 -3.41 30.46
C THR A 301 11.39 -2.06 29.95
N LYS A 302 10.77 -1.60 28.86
CA LYS A 302 11.10 -0.33 28.20
C LYS A 302 9.83 0.43 27.87
N ILE A 303 9.68 1.61 28.44
CA ILE A 303 8.63 2.53 28.02
C ILE A 303 9.08 3.19 26.71
N ILE A 304 8.25 3.10 25.69
CA ILE A 304 8.49 3.73 24.39
C ILE A 304 8.05 5.20 24.50
N PRO A 305 8.96 6.17 24.25
CA PRO A 305 8.60 7.57 24.27
C PRO A 305 7.48 7.89 23.29
N ASN A 306 6.53 8.71 23.71
CA ASN A 306 5.45 9.24 22.84
C ASN A 306 5.93 10.35 21.89
N ASP A 307 7.21 10.27 21.51
CA ASP A 307 7.92 11.14 20.59
C ASP A 307 8.88 10.26 19.77
N TYR A 308 8.68 10.29 18.46
CA TYR A 308 9.39 9.44 17.51
C TYR A 308 10.92 9.59 17.57
N TRP A 309 11.41 10.82 17.73
CA TRP A 309 12.85 11.10 17.75
C TRP A 309 13.45 10.80 19.11
N LYS A 310 12.70 10.96 20.20
CA LYS A 310 13.14 10.49 21.52
C LYS A 310 13.24 8.96 21.57
N TRP A 311 12.37 8.23 20.87
CA TRP A 311 12.51 6.78 20.76
C TRP A 311 13.79 6.39 20.00
N ARG A 312 14.11 7.08 18.89
CA ARG A 312 15.42 6.95 18.23
C ARG A 312 16.58 7.14 19.21
N ASP A 313 16.57 8.24 19.96
CA ASP A 313 17.65 8.59 20.88
C ASP A 313 17.78 7.57 22.03
N GLN A 314 16.66 7.03 22.51
CA GLN A 314 16.63 5.91 23.47
C GLN A 314 17.30 4.66 22.89
N LEU A 315 16.98 4.30 21.63
CA LEU A 315 17.60 3.15 20.98
C LEU A 315 19.09 3.35 20.71
N ILE A 316 19.53 4.57 20.38
CA ILE A 316 20.96 4.90 20.23
C ILE A 316 21.69 4.75 21.56
N ALA A 317 21.09 5.22 22.67
CA ALA A 317 21.68 5.08 23.99
C ALA A 317 21.81 3.61 24.40
N GLU A 318 20.87 2.76 23.96
CA GLU A 318 20.88 1.33 24.24
C GLU A 318 21.84 0.55 23.33
N PHE A 319 21.89 0.89 22.04
CA PHE A 319 22.69 0.23 21.02
C PHE A 319 23.67 1.21 20.37
N PRO A 320 24.67 1.74 21.12
CA PRO A 320 25.57 2.78 20.61
C PRO A 320 26.42 2.30 19.42
N HIS A 321 26.64 0.99 19.27
CA HIS A 321 27.32 0.40 18.12
C HIS A 321 26.49 0.43 16.83
N GLU A 322 25.18 0.62 16.92
CA GLU A 322 24.23 0.70 15.79
C GLU A 322 23.80 2.15 15.49
N ARG A 323 24.42 3.16 16.13
CA ARG A 323 23.99 4.57 16.08
C ARG A 323 23.68 5.06 14.67
N ASP A 324 24.64 4.96 13.75
CA ASP A 324 24.50 5.48 12.39
C ASP A 324 23.36 4.76 11.64
N GLY A 325 23.21 3.45 11.88
CA GLY A 325 22.13 2.63 11.35
C GLY A 325 20.76 3.07 11.88
N ILE A 326 20.64 3.29 13.19
CA ILE A 326 19.41 3.77 13.83
C ILE A 326 19.02 5.16 13.33
N GLU A 327 19.97 6.10 13.26
CA GLU A 327 19.73 7.46 12.76
C GLU A 327 19.23 7.45 11.31
N ALA A 328 19.88 6.64 10.45
CA ALA A 328 19.47 6.47 9.06
C ALA A 328 18.11 5.79 8.94
N MET A 329 17.84 4.72 9.69
CA MET A 329 16.59 3.98 9.68
C MET A 329 15.40 4.88 10.04
N PHE A 330 15.48 5.64 11.13
CA PHE A 330 14.38 6.51 11.56
C PHE A 330 14.12 7.64 10.57
N THR A 331 15.19 8.19 9.98
CA THR A 331 15.06 9.19 8.91
C THR A 331 14.37 8.61 7.67
N GLU A 332 14.76 7.40 7.26
CA GLU A 332 14.17 6.72 6.10
C GLU A 332 12.71 6.34 6.33
N ILE A 333 12.35 5.81 7.52
CA ILE A 333 10.96 5.50 7.88
C ILE A 333 10.09 6.76 7.80
N LYS A 334 10.54 7.89 8.36
CA LYS A 334 9.81 9.16 8.30
C LYS A 334 9.60 9.62 6.87
N ALA A 335 10.63 9.59 6.03
CA ALA A 335 10.54 9.99 4.63
C ALA A 335 9.58 9.09 3.84
N CYS A 336 9.65 7.77 4.06
CA CYS A 336 8.72 6.83 3.44
C CYS A 336 7.27 7.09 3.87
N TYR A 337 7.04 7.33 5.16
CA TYR A 337 5.72 7.63 5.72
C TYR A 337 5.14 8.90 5.09
N ASP A 338 5.92 9.98 5.02
CA ASP A 338 5.49 11.25 4.42
C ASP A 338 5.13 11.08 2.94
N GLY A 339 5.95 10.32 2.19
CA GLY A 339 5.65 10.00 0.79
C GLY A 339 4.37 9.18 0.62
N MET A 340 4.18 8.18 1.49
CA MET A 340 2.98 7.33 1.49
C MET A 340 1.71 8.11 1.83
N TYR A 341 1.75 9.07 2.76
CA TYR A 341 0.57 9.85 3.14
C TYR A 341 0.30 11.08 2.24
N SER A 342 1.29 11.52 1.45
CA SER A 342 1.13 12.64 0.53
C SER A 342 -0.01 12.47 -0.49
N VAL A 343 -0.36 11.22 -0.85
CA VAL A 343 -1.42 10.91 -1.83
C VAL A 343 -2.83 11.11 -1.28
N PHE A 344 -2.96 11.35 0.02
CA PHE A 344 -4.23 11.70 0.68
C PHE A 344 -4.46 13.21 0.71
N ALA A 345 -3.51 14.03 0.26
CA ALA A 345 -3.68 15.48 0.21
C ALA A 345 -4.67 15.94 -0.90
N PRO A 346 -5.38 17.07 -0.70
CA PRO A 346 -5.42 17.85 0.55
C PRO A 346 -6.28 17.23 1.66
N ASP A 347 -7.31 16.44 1.32
CA ASP A 347 -8.31 15.95 2.28
C ASP A 347 -9.03 14.66 1.81
N ARG A 348 -8.32 13.73 1.17
CA ARG A 348 -8.88 12.50 0.57
C ARG A 348 -8.94 11.35 1.57
N LEU A 349 -9.96 10.49 1.42
CA LEU A 349 -10.06 9.22 2.14
C LEU A 349 -9.37 8.07 1.41
N CYS A 350 -9.32 8.11 0.08
CA CYS A 350 -8.65 7.13 -0.75
C CYS A 350 -7.42 7.75 -1.44
N PRO A 351 -6.31 6.99 -1.59
CA PRO A 351 -5.09 7.50 -2.17
C PRO A 351 -5.28 7.89 -3.64
N ARG A 352 -4.79 9.06 -4.05
CA ARG A 352 -4.74 9.43 -5.47
C ARG A 352 -3.52 8.79 -6.13
N LYS A 353 -3.74 7.73 -6.90
CA LYS A 353 -2.69 7.11 -7.69
C LYS A 353 -2.24 8.07 -8.81
N PRO A 354 -0.92 8.22 -9.06
CA PRO A 354 -0.43 8.95 -10.23
C PRO A 354 -1.01 8.37 -11.52
N GLU A 355 -1.57 9.22 -12.39
CA GLU A 355 -2.25 8.76 -13.61
C GLU A 355 -1.43 8.94 -14.88
N SER A 356 -0.28 9.61 -14.80
CA SER A 356 0.62 9.82 -15.92
C SER A 356 2.05 9.48 -15.51
N MET A 357 2.92 9.17 -16.48
CA MET A 357 4.33 8.93 -16.15
C MET A 357 5.04 10.21 -15.69
N GLU A 358 4.59 11.39 -16.12
CA GLU A 358 5.08 12.64 -15.58
C GLU A 358 4.77 12.73 -14.07
N GLU A 359 3.54 12.41 -13.67
CA GLU A 359 3.17 12.34 -12.26
C GLU A 359 3.92 11.23 -11.52
N MET A 360 4.08 10.05 -12.10
CA MET A 360 4.86 8.96 -11.49
C MET A 360 6.33 9.35 -11.32
N THR A 361 6.91 10.05 -12.31
CA THR A 361 8.31 10.51 -12.28
C THR A 361 8.46 11.57 -11.21
N ARG A 362 7.57 12.57 -11.18
CA ARG A 362 7.58 13.62 -10.16
C ARG A 362 7.39 13.04 -8.75
N PHE A 363 6.47 12.09 -8.59
CA PHE A 363 6.28 11.39 -7.32
C PHE A 363 7.53 10.61 -6.92
N ALA A 364 8.17 9.94 -7.87
CA ALA A 364 9.43 9.21 -7.64
C ALA A 364 10.63 10.12 -7.32
N GLU A 365 10.66 11.32 -7.88
CA GLU A 365 11.67 12.35 -7.56
C GLU A 365 11.44 12.96 -6.19
N MET A 366 10.17 13.16 -5.81
CA MET A 366 9.80 13.76 -4.52
C MET A 366 9.91 12.77 -3.36
N TYR A 367 9.61 11.48 -3.59
CA TYR A 367 9.55 10.45 -2.57
C TYR A 367 10.32 9.18 -2.97
N PRO A 368 11.64 9.30 -3.25
CA PRO A 368 12.45 8.17 -3.72
C PRO A 368 12.60 7.06 -2.66
N GLU A 369 12.51 7.37 -1.36
CA GLU A 369 12.61 6.43 -0.25
C GLU A 369 11.40 5.48 -0.24
N PHE A 370 10.18 6.03 -0.33
CA PHE A 370 8.96 5.22 -0.37
C PHE A 370 9.00 4.19 -1.51
N LEU A 371 9.42 4.62 -2.70
CA LEU A 371 9.52 3.72 -3.86
C LEU A 371 10.66 2.70 -3.75
N ARG A 372 11.74 3.04 -3.05
CA ARG A 372 12.88 2.12 -2.82
C ARG A 372 12.42 0.87 -2.09
N TRP A 373 11.51 1.02 -1.12
CA TRP A 373 11.08 -0.05 -0.23
C TRP A 373 9.68 -0.58 -0.52
N SER A 374 8.93 -0.01 -1.47
CA SER A 374 7.54 -0.38 -1.73
C SER A 374 7.34 -1.86 -2.15
N ALA A 375 8.39 -2.51 -2.64
CA ALA A 375 8.39 -3.92 -3.05
C ALA A 375 9.21 -4.84 -2.12
N SER A 376 9.70 -4.33 -1.00
CA SER A 376 10.57 -5.05 -0.06
C SER A 376 9.77 -5.63 1.12
N THR A 377 10.33 -6.62 1.79
CA THR A 377 9.86 -7.07 3.10
C THR A 377 10.36 -6.12 4.19
N TRP A 378 9.75 -6.19 5.38
CA TRP A 378 10.21 -5.47 6.55
C TRP A 378 11.60 -5.95 6.99
N LYS A 379 11.87 -7.24 6.83
CA LYS A 379 13.18 -7.84 7.02
C LYS A 379 14.24 -7.17 6.14
N ASP A 380 13.97 -7.04 4.84
CA ASP A 380 14.88 -6.39 3.88
C ASP A 380 15.13 -4.92 4.25
N PHE A 381 14.08 -4.22 4.70
CA PHE A 381 14.18 -2.85 5.18
C PHE A 381 15.13 -2.76 6.37
N LEU A 382 14.90 -3.53 7.43
CA LEU A 382 15.74 -3.55 8.62
C LEU A 382 17.18 -3.96 8.30
N ASP A 383 17.37 -4.94 7.43
CA ASP A 383 18.68 -5.37 6.94
C ASP A 383 19.46 -4.28 6.21
N GLY A 384 18.79 -3.22 5.72
CA GLY A 384 19.43 -2.07 5.14
C GLY A 384 20.15 -1.18 6.16
N PHE A 385 19.80 -1.27 7.45
CA PHE A 385 20.21 -0.30 8.46
C PHE A 385 20.82 -0.91 9.72
N VAL A 386 20.25 -2.00 10.25
CA VAL A 386 20.60 -2.51 11.59
C VAL A 386 20.75 -4.03 11.61
N ARG A 387 21.60 -4.55 12.50
CA ARG A 387 21.89 -5.99 12.64
C ARG A 387 21.49 -6.57 14.00
N GLU A 388 21.50 -5.76 15.06
CA GLU A 388 21.22 -6.19 16.43
C GLU A 388 19.82 -6.85 16.56
N PRO A 389 19.72 -8.15 16.93
CA PRO A 389 18.45 -8.86 16.98
C PRO A 389 17.43 -8.26 17.97
N ALA A 390 17.88 -7.79 19.14
CA ALA A 390 17.00 -7.19 20.14
C ALA A 390 16.36 -5.87 19.64
N LEU A 391 17.13 -5.05 18.93
CA LEU A 391 16.67 -3.84 18.27
C LEU A 391 15.62 -4.16 17.19
N ARG A 392 15.90 -5.16 16.34
CA ARG A 392 14.96 -5.60 15.29
C ARG A 392 13.64 -6.11 15.89
N ALA A 393 13.71 -6.92 16.94
CA ALA A 393 12.52 -7.43 17.62
C ALA A 393 11.64 -6.28 18.14
N GLN A 394 12.25 -5.25 18.75
CA GLN A 394 11.53 -4.07 19.21
C GLN A 394 10.91 -3.27 18.04
N MET A 395 11.64 -3.07 16.93
CA MET A 395 11.10 -2.42 15.72
C MET A 395 9.98 -3.22 15.05
N SER A 396 9.92 -4.53 15.29
CA SER A 396 8.93 -5.46 14.75
C SER A 396 7.75 -5.74 15.69
N MET A 397 7.63 -5.02 16.82
CA MET A 397 6.62 -5.31 17.87
C MET A 397 5.16 -5.22 17.39
N LEU A 398 4.88 -4.46 16.31
CA LEU A 398 3.54 -4.28 15.76
C LEU A 398 3.19 -5.25 14.61
N THR A 399 4.08 -6.19 14.26
CA THR A 399 3.81 -7.13 13.14
C THR A 399 2.51 -7.94 13.33
N GLY A 400 2.15 -8.25 14.59
CA GLY A 400 0.88 -8.92 14.93
C GLY A 400 -0.40 -8.11 14.62
N TYR A 401 -0.29 -6.80 14.38
CA TYR A 401 -1.45 -5.94 14.06
C TYR A 401 -1.97 -6.13 12.63
N VAL A 402 -1.20 -6.82 11.77
CA VAL A 402 -1.53 -7.01 10.35
C VAL A 402 -1.50 -8.48 9.91
N GLY A 403 -1.21 -9.40 10.82
CA GLY A 403 -1.20 -10.84 10.54
C GLY A 403 -0.12 -11.60 11.29
N ASP A 404 0.33 -12.70 10.70
CA ASP A 404 1.26 -13.68 11.28
C ASP A 404 2.57 -13.82 10.48
N ALA A 405 2.83 -12.88 9.56
CA ALA A 405 4.02 -12.91 8.69
C ALA A 405 5.32 -12.45 9.37
N GLY A 406 5.25 -11.82 10.55
CA GLY A 406 6.43 -11.29 11.24
C GLY A 406 7.21 -10.31 10.34
N GLU A 407 8.53 -10.48 10.24
CA GLU A 407 9.38 -9.63 9.39
C GLU A 407 9.20 -9.85 7.88
N GLU A 408 8.49 -10.90 7.44
CA GLU A 408 8.12 -11.09 6.02
C GLU A 408 6.95 -10.18 5.61
N THR A 409 6.35 -9.46 6.56
CA THR A 409 5.37 -8.40 6.28
C THR A 409 5.97 -7.37 5.31
N PRO A 410 5.24 -6.89 4.30
CA PRO A 410 5.73 -5.85 3.39
C PRO A 410 6.17 -4.59 4.14
N ALA A 411 7.30 -4.01 3.72
CA ALA A 411 7.81 -2.79 4.33
C ALA A 411 6.79 -1.65 4.29
N GLY A 412 6.05 -1.47 3.20
CA GLY A 412 5.00 -0.46 3.09
C GLY A 412 3.90 -0.60 4.16
N THR A 413 3.49 -1.82 4.50
CA THR A 413 2.52 -2.09 5.56
C THR A 413 3.10 -1.75 6.94
N MET A 414 4.34 -2.15 7.21
CA MET A 414 5.01 -1.84 8.48
C MET A 414 5.28 -0.34 8.64
N ILE A 415 5.67 0.36 7.57
CA ILE A 415 5.86 1.81 7.56
C ILE A 415 4.53 2.52 7.88
N ALA A 416 3.40 2.02 7.37
CA ALA A 416 2.08 2.54 7.78
C ALA A 416 1.83 2.37 9.28
N LEU A 417 2.17 1.19 9.84
CA LEU A 417 2.08 0.95 11.29
C LEU A 417 3.03 1.82 12.11
N MET A 418 4.15 2.29 11.56
CA MET A 418 5.00 3.27 12.26
C MET A 418 4.27 4.59 12.54
N GLY A 419 3.12 4.84 11.90
CA GLY A 419 2.18 5.92 12.24
C GLY A 419 1.78 5.96 13.71
N TYR A 420 1.69 4.80 14.38
CA TYR A 420 1.41 4.70 15.82
C TYR A 420 2.48 5.38 16.69
N PHE A 421 3.73 5.46 16.20
CA PHE A 421 4.84 6.11 16.90
C PHE A 421 5.16 7.49 16.33
N LEU A 422 4.95 7.69 15.03
CA LEU A 422 5.18 8.96 14.32
C LEU A 422 4.16 10.04 14.67
N ILE A 423 2.87 9.67 14.67
CA ILE A 423 1.74 10.56 14.96
C ILE A 423 1.20 10.23 16.36
N GLY A 424 0.96 8.95 16.60
CA GLY A 424 0.34 8.45 17.82
C GLY A 424 -0.72 7.40 17.53
N GLY A 425 -0.84 6.45 18.46
CA GLY A 425 -2.04 5.65 18.61
C GLY A 425 -3.04 6.33 19.52
N PHE A 426 -4.32 6.28 19.18
CA PHE A 426 -5.37 6.91 19.97
C PHE A 426 -6.51 5.96 20.26
N ARG A 427 -7.23 6.21 21.36
CA ARG A 427 -8.51 5.58 21.66
C ARG A 427 -9.59 6.63 21.90
N PRO A 428 -10.83 6.39 21.46
CA PRO A 428 -11.97 7.21 21.88
C PRO A 428 -12.21 7.03 23.38
N GLN A 429 -12.42 8.13 24.11
CA GLN A 429 -12.97 8.05 25.46
C GLN A 429 -14.37 7.42 25.39
N GLY A 430 -14.67 6.49 26.30
CA GLY A 430 -15.86 5.64 26.29
C GLY A 430 -15.65 4.30 25.55
N GLY A 431 -14.49 4.11 24.91
CA GLY A 431 -14.09 2.90 24.19
C GLY A 431 -14.31 2.99 22.68
N GLY A 432 -13.72 2.05 21.93
CA GLY A 432 -13.73 2.00 20.47
C GLY A 432 -15.13 2.13 19.83
N GLY A 433 -16.18 1.64 20.50
CA GLY A 433 -17.58 1.77 20.07
C GLY A 433 -18.03 3.19 19.75
N GLU A 434 -17.42 4.20 20.37
CA GLU A 434 -17.79 5.60 20.19
C GLU A 434 -17.63 6.07 18.73
N LEU A 435 -16.58 5.64 18.04
CA LEU A 435 -16.37 5.99 16.63
C LEU A 435 -17.53 5.47 15.76
N ALA A 436 -17.91 4.20 15.94
CA ALA A 436 -19.02 3.61 15.20
C ALA A 436 -20.34 4.32 15.50
N MET A 437 -20.60 4.65 16.76
CA MET A 437 -21.80 5.37 17.18
C MET A 437 -21.88 6.75 16.55
N LYS A 438 -20.79 7.52 16.53
CA LYS A 438 -20.76 8.85 15.89
C LYS A 438 -20.97 8.80 14.39
N LEU A 439 -20.45 7.79 13.71
CA LEU A 439 -20.73 7.58 12.29
C LEU A 439 -22.21 7.20 12.05
N VAL A 440 -22.83 6.41 12.92
CA VAL A 440 -24.27 6.08 12.81
C VAL A 440 -25.15 7.29 13.09
N GLU A 441 -24.81 8.11 14.09
CA GLU A 441 -25.48 9.39 14.35
C GLU A 441 -25.40 10.29 13.11
N LYS A 442 -24.20 10.44 12.54
CA LYS A 442 -23.99 11.22 11.31
C LYS A 442 -24.76 10.69 10.11
N LEU A 443 -24.80 9.37 9.92
CA LEU A 443 -25.59 8.73 8.88
C LEU A 443 -27.07 9.10 9.00
N ARG A 444 -27.62 9.07 10.22
CA ARG A 444 -29.01 9.43 10.49
C ARG A 444 -29.29 10.92 10.27
N GLU A 445 -28.34 11.81 10.59
CA GLU A 445 -28.44 13.23 10.25
C GLU A 445 -28.55 13.46 8.74
N TYR A 446 -27.89 12.63 7.93
CA TYR A 446 -28.01 12.65 6.47
C TYR A 446 -29.26 11.91 5.93
N GLY A 447 -30.13 11.41 6.81
CA GLY A 447 -31.36 10.72 6.42
C GLY A 447 -31.18 9.23 6.09
N GLY A 448 -30.00 8.66 6.35
CA GLY A 448 -29.77 7.22 6.26
C GLY A 448 -30.30 6.47 7.48
N GLU A 449 -30.47 5.15 7.31
CA GLU A 449 -30.96 4.26 8.36
C GLU A 449 -29.89 3.25 8.79
N ALA A 450 -29.91 2.87 10.07
CA ALA A 450 -29.05 1.83 10.61
C ALA A 450 -29.83 0.98 11.61
N LEU A 451 -29.94 -0.32 11.34
CA LEU A 451 -30.76 -1.27 12.08
C LEU A 451 -29.89 -2.39 12.70
N LEU A 452 -30.10 -2.62 14.00
CA LEU A 452 -29.45 -3.69 14.77
C LEU A 452 -30.27 -4.98 14.73
N SER A 453 -29.63 -6.10 15.06
CA SER A 453 -30.26 -7.42 15.09
C SER A 453 -30.97 -7.76 13.77
N GLN A 454 -30.33 -7.42 12.66
CA GLN A 454 -30.73 -7.67 11.28
C GLN A 454 -29.67 -8.55 10.62
N LEU A 455 -29.68 -9.85 10.93
CA LEU A 455 -28.82 -10.79 10.24
C LEU A 455 -29.28 -10.95 8.78
N VAL A 456 -28.46 -10.47 7.84
CA VAL A 456 -28.61 -10.76 6.42
C VAL A 456 -28.29 -12.22 6.17
N GLN A 457 -29.25 -12.95 5.60
CA GLN A 457 -29.16 -14.38 5.31
C GLN A 457 -28.71 -14.64 3.88
N SER A 458 -29.08 -13.77 2.93
CA SER A 458 -28.67 -13.87 1.53
C SER A 458 -28.75 -12.52 0.81
N ILE A 459 -27.94 -12.37 -0.23
CA ILE A 459 -28.01 -11.28 -1.22
C ILE A 459 -28.80 -11.81 -2.42
N ILE A 460 -29.82 -11.06 -2.83
CA ILE A 460 -30.67 -11.39 -3.98
C ILE A 460 -29.91 -10.99 -5.24
N VAL A 461 -29.71 -11.96 -6.13
CA VAL A 461 -29.01 -11.79 -7.41
C VAL A 461 -29.88 -12.39 -8.51
N SER A 462 -30.21 -11.60 -9.52
CA SER A 462 -30.90 -12.01 -10.75
C SER A 462 -30.14 -11.46 -11.93
N ASP A 463 -29.97 -12.24 -13.00
CA ASP A 463 -29.31 -11.81 -14.24
C ASP A 463 -27.93 -11.17 -14.00
N ASN A 464 -27.15 -11.75 -13.08
CA ASN A 464 -25.84 -11.25 -12.64
C ASN A 464 -25.85 -9.86 -11.96
N GLN A 465 -27.01 -9.39 -11.51
CA GLN A 465 -27.18 -8.10 -10.85
C GLN A 465 -27.80 -8.26 -9.46
N VAL A 466 -27.31 -7.47 -8.50
CA VAL A 466 -27.90 -7.36 -7.16
C VAL A 466 -29.28 -6.71 -7.23
N GLN A 467 -30.23 -7.25 -6.46
CA GLN A 467 -31.58 -6.70 -6.31
C GLN A 467 -31.91 -6.34 -4.85
N GLY A 468 -31.10 -6.76 -3.88
CA GLY A 468 -31.35 -6.50 -2.47
C GLY A 468 -30.81 -7.59 -1.55
N VAL A 469 -31.35 -7.64 -0.33
CA VAL A 469 -30.96 -8.59 0.71
C VAL A 469 -32.16 -9.12 1.48
N VAL A 470 -32.02 -10.33 2.02
CA VAL A 470 -33.04 -10.99 2.84
C VAL A 470 -32.55 -11.08 4.28
N THR A 471 -33.38 -10.67 5.23
CA THR A 471 -33.22 -10.99 6.66
C THR A 471 -34.39 -11.84 7.14
N LYS A 472 -34.32 -12.35 8.38
CA LYS A 472 -35.46 -13.03 9.00
C LYS A 472 -36.71 -12.15 9.16
N LYS A 473 -36.53 -10.82 9.18
CA LYS A 473 -37.58 -9.85 9.51
C LYS A 473 -38.21 -9.24 8.26
N ALA A 474 -37.43 -9.03 7.20
CA ALA A 474 -37.89 -8.37 5.99
C ALA A 474 -36.97 -8.67 4.80
N VAL A 475 -37.46 -8.36 3.60
CA VAL A 475 -36.66 -8.24 2.39
C VAL A 475 -36.45 -6.76 2.12
N TYR A 476 -35.21 -6.36 1.87
CA TYR A 476 -34.84 -4.98 1.56
C TYR A 476 -34.27 -4.93 0.15
N TYR A 477 -34.87 -4.10 -0.71
CA TYR A 477 -34.48 -3.97 -2.10
C TYR A 477 -33.57 -2.76 -2.30
N ALA A 478 -32.48 -2.95 -3.05
CA ALA A 478 -31.61 -1.88 -3.54
C ALA A 478 -30.80 -2.37 -4.76
N PRO A 479 -30.46 -1.46 -5.70
CA PRO A 479 -29.62 -1.80 -6.86
C PRO A 479 -28.14 -1.98 -6.50
N VAL A 480 -27.72 -1.50 -5.33
CA VAL A 480 -26.34 -1.59 -4.85
C VAL A 480 -26.31 -2.19 -3.44
N VAL A 481 -25.45 -3.20 -3.26
CA VAL A 481 -25.13 -3.77 -1.95
C VAL A 481 -23.63 -3.64 -1.70
N ILE A 482 -23.26 -3.06 -0.57
CA ILE A 482 -21.89 -3.02 -0.07
C ILE A 482 -21.75 -4.03 1.06
N SER A 483 -21.02 -5.12 0.83
CA SER A 483 -20.71 -6.10 1.86
C SER A 483 -19.47 -5.66 2.64
N ASN A 484 -19.65 -5.42 3.93
CA ASN A 484 -18.56 -5.25 4.90
C ASN A 484 -18.32 -6.55 5.69
N VAL A 485 -18.82 -7.67 5.17
CA VAL A 485 -18.63 -9.02 5.71
C VAL A 485 -17.35 -9.60 5.13
N ASP A 486 -16.74 -10.56 5.84
CA ASP A 486 -15.65 -11.38 5.32
C ASP A 486 -15.90 -11.78 3.84
N PRO A 487 -14.95 -11.55 2.93
CA PRO A 487 -15.16 -11.76 1.50
C PRO A 487 -15.57 -13.20 1.17
N ARG A 488 -14.94 -14.18 1.81
CA ARG A 488 -15.26 -15.60 1.58
C ARG A 488 -16.66 -15.91 2.08
N VAL A 489 -17.05 -15.39 3.25
CA VAL A 489 -18.42 -15.53 3.77
C VAL A 489 -19.45 -14.84 2.87
N THR A 490 -19.13 -13.67 2.32
CA THR A 490 -19.99 -12.96 1.36
C THR A 490 -20.28 -13.86 0.15
N TYR A 491 -19.24 -14.39 -0.47
CA TYR A 491 -19.36 -15.21 -1.68
C TYR A 491 -19.98 -16.59 -1.41
N GLU A 492 -19.54 -17.29 -0.37
CA GLU A 492 -20.00 -18.66 -0.09
C GLU A 492 -21.39 -18.70 0.55
N LYS A 493 -21.68 -17.80 1.50
CA LYS A 493 -22.90 -17.89 2.33
C LYS A 493 -23.98 -16.90 1.95
N LEU A 494 -23.62 -15.68 1.53
CA LEU A 494 -24.62 -14.65 1.24
C LEU A 494 -25.04 -14.67 -0.24
N VAL A 495 -24.08 -14.83 -1.15
CA VAL A 495 -24.35 -14.87 -2.60
C VAL A 495 -24.66 -16.29 -3.08
N GLY A 496 -23.77 -17.24 -2.75
CA GLY A 496 -23.71 -18.58 -3.33
C GLY A 496 -22.63 -18.67 -4.40
N LEU A 497 -21.68 -19.61 -4.25
CA LEU A 497 -20.55 -19.75 -5.18
C LEU A 497 -20.98 -20.06 -6.61
N ASP A 498 -22.07 -20.81 -6.77
CA ASP A 498 -22.64 -21.22 -8.06
C ASP A 498 -23.09 -20.03 -8.93
N LYS A 499 -23.34 -18.87 -8.33
CA LYS A 499 -23.69 -17.63 -9.04
C LYS A 499 -22.47 -16.86 -9.56
N LEU A 500 -21.26 -17.27 -9.19
CA LEU A 500 -20.02 -16.63 -9.62
C LEU A 500 -19.45 -17.33 -10.86
N PRO A 501 -18.74 -16.61 -11.74
CA PRO A 501 -17.98 -17.23 -12.82
C PRO A 501 -17.04 -18.33 -12.27
N LEU A 502 -16.93 -19.47 -12.96
CA LEU A 502 -16.13 -20.62 -12.49
C LEU A 502 -14.70 -20.24 -12.08
N ALA A 503 -14.04 -19.39 -12.88
CA ALA A 503 -12.69 -18.91 -12.58
C ALA A 503 -12.63 -18.10 -11.27
N TYR A 504 -13.70 -17.39 -10.93
CA TYR A 504 -13.78 -16.62 -9.69
C TYR A 504 -14.11 -17.49 -8.48
N GLN A 505 -14.86 -18.59 -8.66
CA GLN A 505 -15.09 -19.55 -7.58
C GLN A 505 -13.78 -20.12 -7.04
N GLU A 506 -12.84 -20.46 -7.92
CA GLU A 506 -11.50 -20.92 -7.53
C GLU A 506 -10.70 -19.84 -6.80
N LYS A 507 -10.82 -18.57 -7.21
CA LYS A 507 -10.21 -17.45 -6.48
C LYS A 507 -10.76 -17.36 -5.05
N VAL A 508 -12.07 -17.50 -4.87
CA VAL A 508 -12.71 -17.47 -3.55
C VAL A 508 -12.26 -18.65 -2.68
N ARG A 509 -12.18 -19.87 -3.25
CA ARG A 509 -11.74 -21.07 -2.51
C ARG A 509 -10.30 -20.97 -1.99
N ARG A 510 -9.45 -20.17 -2.65
CA ARG A 510 -8.06 -19.89 -2.23
C ARG A 510 -7.94 -18.81 -1.16
N LEU A 511 -9.02 -18.14 -0.77
CA LEU A 511 -8.99 -17.18 0.32
C LEU A 511 -8.83 -17.91 1.65
N GLU A 512 -7.60 -17.98 2.12
CA GLU A 512 -7.25 -18.48 3.45
C GLU A 512 -7.63 -17.46 4.53
N PRO A 513 -8.09 -17.89 5.71
CA PRO A 513 -8.32 -16.99 6.82
C PRO A 513 -7.00 -16.40 7.32
N SER A 514 -7.03 -15.15 7.78
CA SER A 514 -5.92 -14.57 8.54
C SER A 514 -5.76 -15.25 9.91
N THR A 515 -4.81 -14.78 10.70
CA THR A 515 -4.73 -15.08 12.15
C THR A 515 -6.05 -14.78 12.90
N SER A 516 -6.19 -15.38 14.08
CA SER A 516 -7.22 -15.14 15.09
C SER A 516 -6.56 -14.83 16.44
N LEU A 517 -7.35 -14.52 17.47
CA LEU A 517 -6.89 -14.29 18.84
C LEU A 517 -7.57 -15.24 19.84
N LEU A 518 -6.84 -15.57 20.91
CA LEU A 518 -7.41 -15.89 22.22
C LEU A 518 -7.38 -14.59 23.03
N ILE A 519 -8.55 -14.12 23.44
CA ILE A 519 -8.70 -12.86 24.17
C ILE A 519 -9.15 -13.21 25.58
N TRP A 520 -8.28 -13.00 26.55
CA TRP A 520 -8.61 -13.12 27.97
C TRP A 520 -8.91 -11.73 28.50
N THR A 521 -10.08 -11.56 29.12
CA THR A 521 -10.50 -10.30 29.73
C THR A 521 -10.79 -10.48 31.20
N ALA A 522 -10.42 -9.51 32.03
CA ALA A 522 -10.73 -9.54 33.45
C ALA A 522 -11.22 -8.20 33.98
N ALA A 523 -12.10 -8.26 34.99
CA ALA A 523 -12.40 -7.14 35.85
C ALA A 523 -11.63 -7.32 37.17
N ILE A 524 -10.97 -6.28 37.64
CA ILE A 524 -10.16 -6.29 38.87
C ILE A 524 -10.64 -5.22 39.85
N ASP A 525 -10.54 -5.49 41.14
CA ASP A 525 -10.93 -4.59 42.25
C ASP A 525 -9.78 -3.70 42.73
N CYS A 526 -8.93 -3.30 41.80
CA CYS A 526 -7.87 -2.32 42.01
C CYS A 526 -7.61 -1.57 40.69
N GLU A 527 -6.83 -0.50 40.76
CA GLU A 527 -6.24 0.09 39.55
C GLU A 527 -5.13 -0.84 39.02
N PHE A 528 -4.96 -0.87 37.70
CA PHE A 528 -3.85 -1.59 37.09
C PHE A 528 -2.57 -0.74 37.16
N ALA A 529 -1.42 -1.37 37.37
CA ALA A 529 -0.15 -0.68 37.64
C ALA A 529 0.33 0.28 36.54
N THR A 530 -0.21 0.20 35.31
CA THR A 530 0.22 1.02 34.18
C THR A 530 -0.92 1.30 33.20
N ASN A 531 -0.80 2.39 32.43
CA ASN A 531 -1.71 2.70 31.32
C ASN A 531 -1.11 2.37 29.94
N HIS A 532 0.08 1.77 29.92
CA HIS A 532 0.77 1.38 28.69
C HIS A 532 0.10 0.19 28.01
N LEU A 533 0.06 0.20 26.67
CA LEU A 533 -0.11 -0.98 25.85
C LEU A 533 1.21 -1.78 25.90
N ILE A 534 1.21 -2.92 26.59
CA ILE A 534 2.38 -3.75 26.78
C ILE A 534 2.47 -4.77 25.64
N HIS A 535 3.53 -4.67 24.84
CA HIS A 535 3.96 -5.73 23.93
C HIS A 535 5.01 -6.57 24.65
N TYR A 536 4.66 -7.81 24.98
CA TYR A 536 5.53 -8.69 25.76
C TYR A 536 6.02 -9.87 24.93
N SER A 537 7.30 -9.85 24.56
CA SER A 537 8.05 -11.00 24.06
C SER A 537 8.42 -11.93 25.23
N LEU A 538 7.87 -13.14 25.23
CA LEU A 538 8.02 -14.07 26.34
C LEU A 538 9.44 -14.64 26.37
N PRO A 539 10.11 -14.70 27.54
CA PRO A 539 11.46 -15.26 27.65
C PRO A 539 11.52 -16.74 27.29
N LYS A 540 10.41 -17.46 27.47
CA LYS A 540 10.23 -18.82 26.98
C LYS A 540 8.83 -18.94 26.38
N PRO A 541 8.71 -19.42 25.14
CA PRO A 541 7.41 -19.64 24.53
C PRO A 541 6.56 -20.62 25.32
N ILE A 542 5.30 -20.28 25.49
CA ILE A 542 4.30 -21.07 26.19
C ILE A 542 3.64 -22.02 25.19
N HIS A 543 3.44 -23.27 25.61
CA HIS A 543 2.72 -24.25 24.81
C HIS A 543 1.36 -24.53 25.44
N LEU A 544 0.29 -24.22 24.73
CA LEU A 544 -1.09 -24.54 25.10
C LEU A 544 -1.39 -25.95 24.57
N ALA A 545 -1.30 -26.94 25.45
CA ALA A 545 -1.37 -28.35 25.09
C ALA A 545 -2.76 -28.74 24.55
N SER A 546 -3.83 -28.13 25.08
CA SER A 546 -5.20 -28.41 24.67
C SER A 546 -5.51 -28.08 23.21
N ILE A 547 -4.71 -27.19 22.60
CA ILE A 547 -4.87 -26.76 21.21
C ILE A 547 -3.61 -26.93 20.36
N ASP A 548 -2.56 -27.54 20.91
CA ASP A 548 -1.25 -27.73 20.26
C ASP A 548 -0.72 -26.42 19.65
N GLN A 549 -0.61 -25.39 20.49
CA GLN A 549 -0.25 -24.06 20.03
C GLN A 549 0.88 -23.45 20.83
N ARG A 550 1.82 -22.82 20.13
CA ARG A 550 2.95 -22.10 20.69
C ARG A 550 2.65 -20.60 20.72
N ILE A 551 2.84 -19.97 21.87
CA ILE A 551 2.69 -18.54 22.11
C ILE A 551 4.08 -17.96 22.42
N GLU A 552 4.55 -17.04 21.60
CA GLU A 552 5.88 -16.43 21.74
C GLU A 552 5.82 -15.00 22.32
N GLY A 553 4.69 -14.34 22.17
CA GLY A 553 4.45 -13.02 22.72
C GLY A 553 2.96 -12.74 22.91
N ILE A 554 2.68 -11.73 23.73
CA ILE A 554 1.32 -11.32 24.09
C ILE A 554 1.19 -9.80 24.10
N GLY A 555 -0.02 -9.32 23.82
CA GLY A 555 -0.41 -7.94 24.08
C GLY A 555 -1.18 -7.85 25.40
N ILE A 556 -0.87 -6.90 26.27
CA ILE A 556 -1.60 -6.68 27.52
C ILE A 556 -1.91 -5.21 27.68
N HIS A 557 -3.13 -4.91 28.11
CA HIS A 557 -3.49 -3.55 28.45
C HIS A 557 -4.66 -3.45 29.42
N SER A 558 -4.71 -2.32 30.12
CA SER A 558 -5.91 -1.83 30.79
C SER A 558 -6.40 -0.58 30.07
N ALA A 559 -7.48 -0.71 29.30
CA ALA A 559 -8.09 0.45 28.65
C ALA A 559 -8.57 1.45 29.71
N SER A 560 -9.10 0.95 30.83
CA SER A 560 -9.60 1.77 31.94
C SER A 560 -8.52 2.54 32.69
N ALA A 561 -7.26 2.10 32.65
CA ALA A 561 -6.14 2.84 33.25
C ALA A 561 -5.83 4.14 32.49
N LEU A 562 -6.17 4.22 31.20
CA LEU A 562 -6.14 5.48 30.45
C LEU A 562 -7.51 6.19 30.43
N ASP A 563 -8.60 5.42 30.48
CA ASP A 563 -9.97 5.90 30.41
C ASP A 563 -10.83 5.40 31.57
N SER A 564 -10.92 6.19 32.63
CA SER A 564 -11.70 5.84 33.83
C SER A 564 -13.20 5.64 33.56
N THR A 565 -13.73 5.98 32.38
CA THR A 565 -15.15 5.75 32.03
C THR A 565 -15.47 4.28 31.68
N LEU A 566 -14.45 3.43 31.56
CA LEU A 566 -14.56 2.01 31.20
C LEU A 566 -14.68 1.07 32.41
N ALA A 567 -14.42 1.56 33.62
CA ALA A 567 -14.54 0.77 34.84
C ALA A 567 -15.14 1.61 35.98
N PRO A 568 -15.75 0.99 37.00
CA PRO A 568 -16.12 1.69 38.23
C PRO A 568 -14.90 2.29 38.94
N ASN A 569 -15.12 3.33 39.76
CA ASN A 569 -14.05 4.02 40.48
C ASN A 569 -13.20 3.05 41.34
N GLY A 570 -11.87 3.19 41.25
CA GLY A 570 -10.90 2.35 41.96
C GLY A 570 -10.75 0.92 41.40
N LYS A 571 -11.38 0.61 40.26
CA LYS A 571 -11.35 -0.70 39.60
C LYS A 571 -10.83 -0.58 38.17
N ALA A 572 -10.48 -1.71 37.55
CA ALA A 572 -10.00 -1.71 36.17
C ALA A 572 -10.53 -2.88 35.33
N THR A 573 -10.46 -2.72 34.01
CA THR A 573 -10.58 -3.80 33.01
C THR A 573 -9.20 -4.16 32.47
N LEU A 574 -9.00 -5.43 32.15
CA LEU A 574 -7.78 -5.97 31.57
C LEU A 574 -8.09 -6.78 30.33
N HIS A 575 -7.17 -6.73 29.37
CA HIS A 575 -7.12 -7.58 28.19
C HIS A 575 -5.74 -8.20 28.05
N ILE A 576 -5.70 -9.51 27.79
CA ILE A 576 -4.50 -10.23 27.35
C ILE A 576 -4.83 -10.90 26.02
N ASN A 577 -4.12 -10.50 24.98
CA ASN A 577 -4.28 -10.98 23.62
C ASN A 577 -3.16 -11.92 23.25
N MET A 578 -3.52 -13.15 22.88
CA MET A 578 -2.59 -14.17 22.40
C MET A 578 -2.95 -14.53 20.95
N GLN A 579 -1.99 -14.40 20.05
CA GLN A 579 -2.19 -14.71 18.64
C GLN A 579 -2.41 -16.22 18.43
N THR A 580 -3.33 -16.59 17.55
CA THR A 580 -3.64 -18.00 17.20
C THR A 580 -4.01 -18.18 15.73
N LYS A 581 -4.01 -19.43 15.27
CA LYS A 581 -4.62 -19.81 14.01
C LYS A 581 -6.14 -19.61 14.07
N ALA A 582 -6.72 -19.20 12.96
CA ALA A 582 -8.16 -19.20 12.76
C ALA A 582 -8.61 -20.64 12.45
N GLU A 583 -9.12 -21.33 13.47
CA GLU A 583 -9.60 -22.72 13.39
C GLU A 583 -10.95 -22.86 14.11
N ALA A 584 -11.87 -21.91 13.95
CA ALA A 584 -13.15 -21.93 14.67
C ALA A 584 -13.91 -23.26 14.54
N SER A 585 -13.82 -23.94 13.40
CA SER A 585 -14.41 -25.27 13.19
C SER A 585 -13.90 -26.31 14.20
N ARG A 586 -12.60 -26.30 14.50
CA ARG A 586 -11.98 -27.17 15.52
C ARG A 586 -12.58 -26.92 16.90
N PHE A 587 -12.73 -25.66 17.29
CA PHE A 587 -13.35 -25.29 18.57
C PHE A 587 -14.87 -25.57 18.62
N GLN A 588 -15.55 -25.60 17.47
CA GLN A 588 -16.95 -25.95 17.37
C GLN A 588 -17.18 -27.47 17.47
N ALA A 589 -16.21 -28.27 17.04
CA ALA A 589 -16.25 -29.73 17.13
C ALA A 589 -15.93 -30.27 18.53
N MET A 590 -15.35 -29.45 19.42
CA MET A 590 -15.07 -29.83 20.80
C MET A 590 -16.35 -30.06 21.60
N THR A 591 -16.31 -31.05 22.48
CA THR A 591 -17.28 -31.21 23.56
C THR A 591 -17.19 -30.05 24.56
N ASP A 592 -18.23 -29.85 25.36
CA ASP A 592 -18.23 -28.80 26.38
C ASP A 592 -17.09 -28.98 27.40
N VAL A 593 -16.71 -30.23 27.70
CA VAL A 593 -15.60 -30.56 28.61
C VAL A 593 -14.25 -30.17 28.00
N GLU A 594 -14.00 -30.50 26.72
CA GLU A 594 -12.77 -30.13 26.03
C GLU A 594 -12.66 -28.61 25.89
N TYR A 595 -13.74 -27.94 25.49
CA TYR A 595 -13.75 -26.49 25.33
C TYR A 595 -13.55 -25.77 26.68
N ALA A 596 -14.14 -26.28 27.76
CA ALA A 596 -13.90 -25.78 29.12
C ALA A 596 -12.45 -26.02 29.56
N ALA A 597 -11.83 -27.16 29.21
CA ALA A 597 -10.43 -27.44 29.51
C ALA A 597 -9.48 -26.47 28.79
N VAL A 598 -9.75 -26.15 27.51
CA VAL A 598 -9.00 -25.11 26.78
C VAL A 598 -9.09 -23.76 27.49
N LYS A 599 -10.31 -23.35 27.87
CA LYS A 599 -10.50 -22.09 28.59
C LYS A 599 -9.81 -22.08 29.94
N ALA A 600 -9.85 -23.17 30.70
CA ALA A 600 -9.16 -23.28 31.98
C ALA A 600 -7.63 -23.22 31.83
N GLU A 601 -7.07 -23.83 30.78
CA GLU A 601 -5.64 -23.72 30.48
C GLU A 601 -5.23 -22.28 30.15
N VAL A 602 -6.00 -21.61 29.28
CA VAL A 602 -5.80 -20.21 28.91
C VAL A 602 -5.91 -19.29 30.13
N ASP A 603 -6.95 -19.47 30.95
CA ASP A 603 -7.16 -18.69 32.18
C ASP A 603 -5.95 -18.81 33.12
N ARG A 604 -5.52 -20.04 33.41
CA ARG A 604 -4.34 -20.29 34.26
C ARG A 604 -3.09 -19.60 33.73
N VAL A 605 -2.81 -19.72 32.43
CA VAL A 605 -1.65 -19.09 31.79
C VAL A 605 -1.72 -17.57 31.89
N CYS A 606 -2.86 -16.98 31.60
CA CYS A 606 -3.06 -15.54 31.71
C CYS A 606 -2.94 -15.04 33.16
N LEU A 607 -3.39 -15.81 34.14
CA LEU A 607 -3.22 -15.50 35.57
C LEU A 607 -1.76 -15.56 36.02
N GLU A 608 -0.99 -16.53 35.53
CA GLU A 608 0.45 -16.63 35.79
C GLU A 608 1.21 -15.43 35.20
N LEU A 609 0.89 -15.05 33.96
CA LEU A 609 1.45 -13.88 33.31
C LEU A 609 1.04 -12.59 34.02
N LEU A 610 -0.23 -12.44 34.41
CA LEU A 610 -0.67 -11.28 35.17
C LEU A 610 0.04 -11.19 36.53
N ARG A 611 0.27 -12.31 37.22
CA ARG A 611 1.00 -12.31 38.50
C ARG A 611 2.45 -11.86 38.35
N GLU A 612 3.10 -12.15 37.22
CA GLU A 612 4.44 -11.62 36.93
C GLU A 612 4.43 -10.09 36.71
N ILE A 613 3.34 -9.56 36.16
CA ILE A 613 3.25 -8.18 35.69
C ILE A 613 2.71 -7.25 36.77
N ASP A 614 1.65 -7.67 37.44
CA ASP A 614 0.94 -6.97 38.50
C ASP A 614 0.32 -7.99 39.48
N PRO A 615 1.08 -8.39 40.53
CA PRO A 615 0.60 -9.34 41.53
C PRO A 615 -0.68 -8.90 42.23
N GLN A 616 -0.85 -7.59 42.46
CA GLN A 616 -2.03 -7.05 43.13
C GLN A 616 -3.27 -7.22 42.24
N ALA A 617 -3.15 -6.92 40.94
CA ALA A 617 -4.23 -7.16 39.98
C ALA A 617 -4.60 -8.65 39.90
N ALA A 618 -3.60 -9.55 39.91
CA ALA A 618 -3.83 -10.99 39.89
C ALA A 618 -4.59 -11.51 41.13
N GLU A 619 -4.37 -10.91 42.30
CA GLU A 619 -5.07 -11.24 43.54
C GLU A 619 -6.46 -10.58 43.66
N SER A 620 -6.73 -9.54 42.88
CA SER A 620 -7.94 -8.72 42.96
C SER A 620 -8.98 -9.03 41.88
N ILE A 621 -8.91 -10.19 41.24
CA ILE A 621 -9.82 -10.57 40.14
C ILE A 621 -11.24 -10.76 40.64
N LEU A 622 -12.17 -10.06 40.01
CA LEU A 622 -13.61 -10.19 40.23
C LEU A 622 -14.22 -11.26 39.32
N PHE A 623 -13.85 -11.26 38.05
CA PHE A 623 -14.21 -12.29 37.08
C PHE A 623 -13.30 -12.24 35.85
N THR A 624 -13.26 -13.34 35.12
CA THR A 624 -12.57 -13.48 33.82
C THR A 624 -13.54 -13.98 32.75
N GLU A 625 -13.29 -13.60 31.50
CA GLU A 625 -13.93 -14.17 30.31
C GLU A 625 -12.87 -14.48 29.25
N ILE A 626 -13.12 -15.51 28.43
CA ILE A 626 -12.22 -15.92 27.35
C ILE A 626 -12.99 -16.02 26.05
N ALA A 627 -12.55 -15.25 25.05
CA ALA A 627 -12.96 -15.39 23.66
C ALA A 627 -11.92 -16.26 22.91
N THR A 628 -12.44 -17.16 22.07
CA THR A 628 -11.62 -18.02 21.20
C THR A 628 -11.98 -17.80 19.72
N PRO A 629 -11.32 -18.43 18.75
CA PRO A 629 -11.73 -18.35 17.34
C PRO A 629 -13.22 -18.70 17.12
N ARG A 630 -13.80 -19.60 17.94
CA ARG A 630 -15.25 -19.87 17.95
C ARG A 630 -16.08 -18.63 18.32
N THR A 631 -15.64 -17.85 19.32
CA THR A 631 -16.28 -16.60 19.74
C THR A 631 -16.18 -15.55 18.64
N VAL A 632 -15.00 -15.42 18.00
CA VAL A 632 -14.80 -14.50 16.88
C VAL A 632 -15.70 -14.86 15.70
N ALA A 633 -15.75 -16.13 15.30
CA ALA A 633 -16.63 -16.61 14.24
C ALA A 633 -18.12 -16.40 14.55
N HIS A 634 -18.51 -16.42 15.83
CA HIS A 634 -19.89 -16.16 16.24
C HIS A 634 -20.25 -14.68 16.11
N TYR A 635 -19.47 -13.78 16.71
CA TYR A 635 -19.80 -12.36 16.80
C TYR A 635 -19.41 -11.57 15.55
N MET A 636 -18.25 -11.87 14.93
CA MET A 636 -17.78 -11.17 13.73
C MET A 636 -18.18 -11.87 12.43
N ARG A 637 -18.60 -13.14 12.48
CA ARG A 637 -18.97 -13.97 11.30
C ARG A 637 -17.90 -14.03 10.22
N THR A 638 -16.64 -14.03 10.63
CA THR A 638 -15.48 -14.20 9.76
C THR A 638 -15.21 -15.68 9.49
N HIS A 639 -14.56 -15.99 8.37
CA HIS A 639 -14.21 -17.36 8.02
C HIS A 639 -13.21 -17.93 9.04
N GLU A 640 -13.51 -19.11 9.61
CA GLU A 640 -12.75 -19.76 10.69
C GLU A 640 -12.43 -18.88 11.92
N GLY A 641 -13.17 -17.78 12.11
CA GLY A 641 -12.95 -16.87 13.24
C GLY A 641 -11.70 -16.01 13.12
N SER A 642 -11.26 -15.69 11.90
CA SER A 642 -10.17 -14.76 11.67
C SER A 642 -10.50 -13.34 12.16
N VAL A 643 -9.49 -12.59 12.65
CA VAL A 643 -9.69 -11.20 13.12
C VAL A 643 -9.42 -10.16 12.03
N TYR A 644 -8.75 -10.55 10.95
CA TYR A 644 -8.42 -9.69 9.80
C TYR A 644 -9.00 -10.24 8.47
N ASN A 645 -10.07 -11.04 8.55
CA ASN A 645 -10.72 -11.71 7.41
C ASN A 645 -9.78 -12.67 6.66
N SER A 646 -9.27 -12.27 5.50
CA SER A 646 -8.46 -13.10 4.62
C SER A 646 -6.98 -12.80 4.78
N LYS A 647 -6.14 -13.83 4.69
CA LYS A 647 -4.69 -13.67 4.59
C LYS A 647 -4.34 -12.94 3.30
N ARG A 648 -3.24 -12.20 3.35
CA ARG A 648 -2.66 -11.54 2.19
C ARG A 648 -2.22 -12.59 1.15
N LEU A 649 -2.66 -12.44 -0.10
CA LEU A 649 -2.25 -13.29 -1.21
C LEU A 649 -0.86 -12.86 -1.71
N GLU A 650 0.14 -13.70 -1.48
CA GLU A 650 1.51 -13.46 -1.93
C GLU A 650 1.66 -13.68 -3.45
N GLY A 651 2.46 -12.85 -4.11
CA GLY A 651 2.74 -12.98 -5.54
C GLY A 651 1.63 -12.50 -6.48
N GLU A 652 0.47 -12.08 -5.96
CA GLU A 652 -0.61 -11.53 -6.77
C GLU A 652 -0.50 -10.01 -6.98
N ALA A 653 -1.00 -9.52 -8.12
CA ALA A 653 -1.03 -8.09 -8.44
C ALA A 653 -1.94 -7.29 -7.48
N SER A 654 -2.95 -7.94 -6.89
CA SER A 654 -3.76 -7.40 -5.81
C SER A 654 -3.76 -8.40 -4.65
N PRO A 655 -3.19 -8.03 -3.49
CA PRO A 655 -2.95 -8.98 -2.40
C PRO A 655 -4.21 -9.33 -1.60
N PHE A 656 -5.34 -8.69 -1.91
CA PHE A 656 -6.65 -8.92 -1.32
C PHE A 656 -7.72 -8.87 -2.42
N PRO A 657 -8.92 -9.45 -2.20
CA PRO A 657 -10.09 -9.17 -3.03
C PRO A 657 -10.25 -7.68 -3.35
N THR A 658 -10.66 -7.40 -4.59
CA THR A 658 -10.96 -6.04 -5.07
C THR A 658 -12.29 -5.52 -4.51
N PHE A 659 -12.47 -4.20 -4.54
CA PHE A 659 -13.70 -3.56 -4.10
C PHE A 659 -14.95 -3.93 -4.93
N LYS A 660 -14.79 -4.20 -6.23
CA LYS A 660 -15.87 -4.72 -7.07
C LYS A 660 -15.89 -6.25 -7.02
N ALA A 661 -17.09 -6.81 -6.89
CA ALA A 661 -17.36 -8.23 -7.09
C ALA A 661 -17.72 -8.52 -8.57
N PRO A 662 -17.64 -9.79 -9.02
CA PRO A 662 -18.07 -10.19 -10.37
C PRO A 662 -19.61 -10.33 -10.48
N ILE A 663 -20.34 -9.49 -9.73
CA ILE A 663 -21.80 -9.36 -9.73
C ILE A 663 -22.09 -7.87 -9.76
N GLU A 664 -22.89 -7.43 -10.71
CA GLU A 664 -23.20 -6.02 -10.90
C GLU A 664 -23.94 -5.46 -9.68
N GLY A 665 -23.47 -4.32 -9.18
CA GLY A 665 -24.02 -3.68 -7.99
C GLY A 665 -23.51 -4.24 -6.65
N LEU A 666 -22.67 -5.30 -6.65
CA LEU A 666 -22.05 -5.81 -5.42
C LEU A 666 -20.64 -5.24 -5.23
N TYR A 667 -20.44 -4.57 -4.10
CA TYR A 667 -19.15 -4.06 -3.65
C TYR A 667 -18.72 -4.72 -2.33
N LEU A 668 -17.42 -4.75 -2.09
CA LEU A 668 -16.81 -5.23 -0.85
C LEU A 668 -16.02 -4.10 -0.17
N VAL A 669 -16.06 -4.07 1.16
CA VAL A 669 -15.21 -3.22 2.01
C VAL A 669 -14.75 -3.99 3.27
N GLY A 670 -13.78 -3.46 4.00
CA GLY A 670 -13.33 -4.02 5.28
C GLY A 670 -11.92 -4.65 5.24
N ALA A 671 -11.54 -5.32 6.32
CA ALA A 671 -10.15 -5.69 6.64
C ALA A 671 -9.50 -6.70 5.67
N GLY A 672 -10.31 -7.48 4.94
CA GLY A 672 -9.85 -8.45 3.94
C GLY A 672 -10.00 -7.96 2.50
N VAL A 673 -10.13 -6.65 2.27
CA VAL A 673 -10.45 -6.08 0.96
C VAL A 673 -9.53 -4.90 0.66
N GLY A 674 -8.90 -4.90 -0.51
CA GLY A 674 -8.10 -3.78 -1.03
C GLY A 674 -6.89 -3.43 -0.18
N TYR A 675 -7.07 -2.55 0.82
CA TYR A 675 -6.00 -1.96 1.64
C TYR A 675 -5.61 -2.81 2.87
N GLY A 676 -6.42 -3.80 3.24
CA GLY A 676 -6.11 -4.73 4.33
C GLY A 676 -6.64 -4.30 5.71
N PRO A 677 -6.06 -4.84 6.80
CA PRO A 677 -6.60 -4.67 8.15
C PRO A 677 -6.20 -3.36 8.84
N GLY A 678 -6.93 -3.05 9.92
CA GLY A 678 -6.76 -1.84 10.73
C GLY A 678 -7.84 -0.79 10.45
N ILE A 679 -8.18 0.00 11.46
CA ILE A 679 -9.27 1.01 11.37
C ILE A 679 -8.99 2.01 10.26
N GLU A 680 -7.76 2.48 10.17
CA GLU A 680 -7.32 3.37 9.10
C GLU A 680 -7.51 2.75 7.71
N ALA A 681 -7.04 1.52 7.50
CA ALA A 681 -7.17 0.84 6.22
C ALA A 681 -8.63 0.59 5.80
N VAL A 682 -9.50 0.26 6.75
CA VAL A 682 -10.93 0.06 6.44
C VAL A 682 -11.67 1.37 6.19
N VAL A 683 -11.27 2.49 6.79
CA VAL A 683 -11.76 3.83 6.40
C VAL A 683 -11.39 4.11 4.94
N ILE A 684 -10.14 3.84 4.54
CA ILE A 684 -9.71 4.00 3.13
C ILE A 684 -10.55 3.11 2.21
N SER A 685 -10.78 1.85 2.60
CA SER A 685 -11.62 0.88 1.86
C SER A 685 -13.05 1.40 1.63
N GLY A 686 -13.70 1.92 2.68
CA GLY A 686 -15.03 2.53 2.58
C GLY A 686 -15.05 3.79 1.72
N GLY A 687 -14.06 4.67 1.89
CA GLY A 687 -13.92 5.89 1.11
C GLY A 687 -13.65 5.63 -0.38
N ASP A 688 -12.94 4.56 -0.73
CA ASP A 688 -12.68 4.15 -2.12
C ASP A 688 -13.98 3.72 -2.81
N VAL A 689 -14.75 2.83 -2.18
CA VAL A 689 -16.06 2.41 -2.70
C VAL A 689 -17.02 3.60 -2.82
N ALA A 690 -17.07 4.48 -1.81
CA ALA A 690 -17.90 5.67 -1.86
C ALA A 690 -17.46 6.63 -2.97
N SER A 691 -16.17 6.81 -3.22
CA SER A 691 -15.65 7.63 -4.33
C SER A 691 -16.07 7.07 -5.70
N GLN A 692 -15.97 5.75 -5.89
CA GLN A 692 -16.39 5.09 -7.13
C GLN A 692 -17.90 5.23 -7.40
N LEU A 693 -18.72 5.11 -6.35
CA LEU A 693 -20.18 5.26 -6.44
C LEU A 693 -20.64 6.72 -6.42
N GLY A 694 -19.85 7.62 -5.84
CA GLY A 694 -20.22 9.00 -5.60
C GLY A 694 -20.37 9.81 -6.87
N ALA A 695 -19.48 9.61 -7.85
CA ALA A 695 -19.61 10.24 -9.17
C ALA A 695 -20.93 9.86 -9.86
N PHE A 696 -21.34 8.61 -9.69
CA PHE A 696 -22.57 8.08 -10.26
C PHE A 696 -23.82 8.67 -9.59
N PHE A 697 -23.87 8.72 -8.24
CA PHE A 697 -24.98 9.33 -7.53
C PHE A 697 -25.06 10.86 -7.70
N ALA A 698 -23.91 11.54 -7.83
CA ALA A 698 -23.86 12.96 -8.11
C ALA A 698 -24.46 13.30 -9.50
N GLU A 699 -24.10 12.54 -10.54
CA GLU A 699 -24.68 12.76 -11.88
C GLU A 699 -26.17 12.44 -11.92
N ARG A 700 -26.60 11.34 -11.28
CA ARG A 700 -28.03 11.01 -11.16
C ARG A 700 -28.83 12.14 -10.53
N LYS A 701 -28.34 12.69 -9.43
CA LYS A 701 -28.98 13.83 -8.75
C LYS A 701 -29.07 15.04 -9.68
N ARG A 702 -28.00 15.33 -10.43
CA ARG A 702 -27.98 16.42 -11.42
C ARG A 702 -29.07 16.25 -12.48
N ILE A 703 -29.23 15.04 -13.02
CA ILE A 703 -30.26 14.70 -14.02
C ILE A 703 -31.68 14.84 -13.43
N GLN A 704 -31.90 14.44 -12.18
CA GLN A 704 -33.23 14.52 -11.54
C GLN A 704 -33.65 15.95 -11.15
N THR A 705 -32.68 16.86 -10.96
CA THR A 705 -32.94 18.27 -10.61
C THR A 705 -32.96 19.23 -11.80
N ALA A 706 -32.58 18.76 -12.99
CA ALA A 706 -32.61 19.51 -14.25
C ALA A 706 -33.95 19.26 -14.97
#